data_AF-A0A9P3PPM2-F1
#
_entry.id   AF-A0A9P3PPM2-F1
#
_cell.length_a   1.000
_cell.length_b   1.000
_cell.length_c   1.000
_cell.angle_alpha   90.00
_cell.angle_beta   90.00
_cell.angle_gamma   90.00
#
_symmetry.space_group_name_H-M   'P 1'
#
loop_
_entity.id
_entity.type
_entity.pdbx_description
1 polymer ?
#
loop_
_entity_poly.entity_id
_entity_poly.type
_entity_poly.pdbx_seq_one_letter_code
_entity_poly.pdbx_strand_id
1 'polypeptide(L)'
;MAPLTHPSIVDGWFREISSQWPGQAMTLKVNKILHVEKSLYQDVLVFESETFGNVLVLDGAIQCTERDEFSYQEMIAHLPLASHPNPKKVLVIGGGDGGVVREVLKHSTVEEVVLCDIDEAVPRVSKKYLPHMASVLSDPRVTVFIGDGFQFLADNTATYDAIITDSSDPVGPASALFEKPYFQLMHDALAPGGHISTQGECLWLHLPLISDLLKMTRSMFPVAEYAYTTIPTYPSGQIGFVLCSKEPGRDLHTPIRDVPNTRYYNKELHKASFVLPEFGKVWLQEGRDILPAHGRKALEIKNEEAQKPSKKILLLGSGFVARPCAEYIVREPSNQLTVACRTLETAKAFVAGLPNATARSLDVFDTPALEAAVAEHDLVISLIPYTFHADVIRAAIKGKTHVVTTSYVSPAMRELDAAAKEAGIVVLNEIGLDPGIDHLYAVKTISEVHAKGGKIKKFLSYCGGLPAPECANNPLGYKFSWSSRGVLLALLNSAALISDSKIVSVPGSELMSYAKPYYISPAFAFVAYPNRDSTPFREWYNIPEAETVVRGTLRYQGFPEFIGALVKLGWLNQEEKDWLVEGLTWAQVMQKAIGAADAEESTLVARVKELVEFPNEAESTRIISGLRWIGLFSQTEKVVVRAKNLLDTLCARLETLMKYEEGERDLVMLQHKFVVEWADGKEETLTSTLEAYGYPKGHSAMARTVGVPCGIATQLVLDGVLSTPGVQAPYTKEICDPIREVLEREGLGLIEKVLPGDAQSRRAKRKQANIALQKRRLAGLLGLSLQTLFHHLHLNDRIRVVWLASQLFHGRKQCAHSNAWQELHVGNCGRENYHVSPGRERESCVETNSQSHEGRDIE
;
A
#
# COMPACT_ATOMS: atom_id res chain seq x y z
N MET A 1 -2.60 -10.87 38.35
CA MET A 1 -2.45 -9.58 37.65
C MET A 1 -2.56 -9.84 36.17
N ALA A 2 -3.24 -8.98 35.42
CA ALA A 2 -3.20 -9.06 33.96
C ALA A 2 -1.73 -8.91 33.47
N PRO A 3 -1.33 -9.60 32.40
CA PRO A 3 -0.01 -9.38 31.82
C PRO A 3 0.12 -7.91 31.40
N LEU A 4 1.28 -7.30 31.69
CA LEU A 4 1.60 -5.96 31.16
C LEU A 4 1.54 -6.01 29.64
N THR A 5 1.07 -4.92 29.02
CA THR A 5 1.02 -4.76 27.57
C THR A 5 1.49 -3.35 27.21
N HIS A 6 2.03 -3.18 26.01
CA HIS A 6 2.51 -1.90 25.52
C HIS A 6 2.24 -1.78 24.01
N PRO A 7 1.76 -0.64 23.48
CA PRO A 7 1.45 -0.47 22.06
C PRO A 7 2.62 -0.76 21.11
N SER A 8 3.86 -0.47 21.53
CA SER A 8 5.06 -0.74 20.72
C SER A 8 5.50 -2.21 20.70
N ILE A 9 4.80 -3.09 21.44
CA ILE A 9 5.06 -4.54 21.46
C ILE A 9 3.90 -5.26 20.78
N VAL A 10 4.16 -5.77 19.57
CA VAL A 10 3.19 -6.46 18.73
C VAL A 10 3.75 -7.83 18.34
N ASP A 11 2.96 -8.89 18.46
CA ASP A 11 3.36 -10.26 18.14
C ASP A 11 4.61 -10.75 18.89
N GLY A 12 4.86 -10.22 20.10
CA GLY A 12 6.03 -10.56 20.92
C GLY A 12 7.32 -9.81 20.54
N TRP A 13 7.24 -8.83 19.65
CA TRP A 13 8.38 -8.00 19.23
C TRP A 13 8.14 -6.54 19.57
N PHE A 14 9.13 -5.93 20.24
CA PHE A 14 9.24 -4.49 20.34
C PHE A 14 9.68 -3.91 18.99
N ARG A 15 9.10 -2.79 18.58
CA ARG A 15 9.44 -2.07 17.35
C ARG A 15 9.67 -0.60 17.65
N GLU A 16 10.89 -0.15 17.39
CA GLU A 16 11.29 1.24 17.41
C GLU A 16 11.21 1.80 15.99
N ILE A 17 10.30 2.74 15.78
CA ILE A 17 10.01 3.37 14.49
C ILE A 17 9.97 4.87 14.74
N SER A 18 10.86 5.63 14.09
CA SER A 18 10.98 7.07 14.26
C SER A 18 11.14 7.80 12.93
N SER A 19 10.75 9.06 12.90
CA SER A 19 10.98 9.96 11.76
C SER A 19 12.45 10.31 11.54
N GLN A 20 13.31 10.11 12.55
CA GLN A 20 14.77 10.34 12.43
C GLN A 20 15.44 9.32 11.49
N TRP A 21 14.89 8.11 11.36
CA TRP A 21 15.39 7.07 10.44
C TRP A 21 14.26 6.58 9.51
N PRO A 22 13.82 7.42 8.56
CA PRO A 22 12.66 7.12 7.72
C PRO A 22 12.89 5.84 6.92
N GLY A 23 11.90 4.94 6.96
CA GLY A 23 11.96 3.65 6.27
C GLY A 23 12.76 2.56 6.99
N GLN A 24 13.25 2.82 8.20
CA GLN A 24 13.96 1.83 9.02
C GLN A 24 13.20 1.56 10.33
N ALA A 25 13.42 0.38 10.91
CA ALA A 25 12.92 0.04 12.24
C ALA A 25 13.92 -0.86 12.94
N MET A 26 14.12 -0.65 14.24
CA MET A 26 14.86 -1.58 15.10
C MET A 26 13.86 -2.44 15.86
N THR A 27 14.07 -3.75 15.89
CA THR A 27 13.14 -4.68 16.53
C THR A 27 13.84 -5.67 17.43
N LEU A 28 13.35 -5.80 18.67
CA LEU A 28 13.87 -6.74 19.65
C LEU A 28 12.77 -7.70 20.10
N LYS A 29 13.09 -9.00 20.16
CA LYS A 29 12.18 -10.02 20.67
C LYS A 29 12.08 -9.89 22.19
N VAL A 30 10.86 -9.74 22.67
CA VAL A 30 10.56 -9.49 24.08
C VAL A 30 10.38 -10.83 24.79
N ASN A 31 11.16 -11.06 25.84
CA ASN A 31 10.91 -12.17 26.77
C ASN A 31 9.80 -11.80 27.75
N LYS A 32 9.92 -10.62 28.39
CA LYS A 32 8.97 -10.15 29.40
C LYS A 32 8.97 -8.64 29.54
N ILE A 33 7.77 -8.04 29.65
CA ILE A 33 7.64 -6.63 30.06
C ILE A 33 7.82 -6.53 31.57
N LEU A 34 8.75 -5.68 32.01
CA LEU A 34 9.12 -5.49 33.41
C LEU A 34 8.42 -4.27 34.03
N HIS A 35 8.27 -3.19 33.25
CA HIS A 35 7.69 -1.93 33.71
C HIS A 35 6.99 -1.20 32.56
N VAL A 36 5.84 -0.61 32.85
CA VAL A 36 5.15 0.35 31.96
C VAL A 36 4.62 1.45 32.84
N GLU A 37 4.98 2.69 32.53
CA GLU A 37 4.57 3.87 33.27
C GLU A 37 4.51 5.06 32.32
N LYS A 38 3.52 5.93 32.49
CA LYS A 38 3.51 7.23 31.85
C LYS A 38 3.85 8.28 32.89
N SER A 39 5.03 8.90 32.77
CA SER A 39 5.50 9.94 33.69
C SER A 39 4.86 11.29 33.34
N LEU A 40 5.29 12.35 34.03
CA LEU A 40 4.90 13.72 33.68
C LEU A 40 5.41 14.14 32.29
N TYR A 41 6.51 13.54 31.83
CA TYR A 41 7.24 13.99 30.65
C TYR A 41 7.10 13.03 29.47
N GLN A 42 7.03 11.72 29.71
CA GLN A 42 7.16 10.72 28.65
C GLN A 42 6.55 9.36 29.03
N ASP A 43 6.40 8.49 28.03
CA ASP A 43 6.15 7.07 28.23
C ASP A 43 7.45 6.34 28.60
N VAL A 44 7.41 5.51 29.64
CA VAL A 44 8.55 4.77 30.20
C VAL A 44 8.24 3.27 30.14
N LEU A 45 9.01 2.56 29.34
CA LEU A 45 8.92 1.10 29.18
C LEU A 45 10.26 0.47 29.56
N VAL A 46 10.19 -0.60 30.37
CA VAL A 46 11.31 -1.52 30.56
C VAL A 46 10.87 -2.92 30.23
N PHE A 47 11.63 -3.60 29.38
CA PHE A 47 11.40 -5.00 29.07
C PHE A 47 12.71 -5.79 29.05
N GLU A 48 12.61 -7.08 29.33
CA GLU A 48 13.68 -8.04 29.15
C GLU A 48 13.64 -8.56 27.71
N SER A 49 14.72 -8.31 26.96
CA SER A 49 14.95 -8.83 25.61
C SER A 49 15.49 -10.26 25.68
N GLU A 50 15.21 -11.07 24.67
CA GLU A 50 15.76 -12.43 24.55
C GLU A 50 17.30 -12.44 24.47
N THR A 51 17.92 -11.37 23.96
CA THR A 51 19.37 -11.34 23.72
C THR A 51 20.09 -10.04 24.09
N PHE A 52 19.37 -9.01 24.57
CA PHE A 52 19.96 -7.70 24.93
C PHE A 52 19.85 -7.34 26.41
N GLY A 53 19.40 -8.28 27.25
CA GLY A 53 19.14 -8.03 28.68
C GLY A 53 17.94 -7.09 28.86
N ASN A 54 17.96 -6.31 29.94
CA ASN A 54 16.94 -5.28 30.15
C ASN A 54 17.16 -4.08 29.22
N VAL A 55 16.06 -3.59 28.66
CA VAL A 55 16.02 -2.48 27.71
C VAL A 55 15.16 -1.36 28.31
N LEU A 56 15.71 -0.17 28.42
CA LEU A 56 14.96 1.05 28.75
C LEU A 56 14.53 1.73 27.46
N VAL A 57 13.24 2.02 27.35
CA VAL A 57 12.61 2.70 26.23
C VAL A 57 11.86 3.92 26.74
N LEU A 58 12.07 5.06 26.11
CA LEU A 58 11.36 6.30 26.37
C LEU A 58 10.65 6.77 25.09
N ASP A 59 9.35 7.02 25.16
CA ASP A 59 8.50 7.41 24.01
C ASP A 59 8.66 6.50 22.77
N GLY A 60 8.93 5.21 23.00
CA GLY A 60 9.12 4.22 21.94
C GLY A 60 10.52 4.16 21.32
N ALA A 61 11.48 4.95 21.81
CA ALA A 61 12.89 4.92 21.40
C ALA A 61 13.77 4.24 22.46
N ILE A 62 14.69 3.36 22.03
CA ILE A 62 15.62 2.69 22.95
C ILE A 62 16.62 3.72 23.48
N GLN A 63 16.71 3.84 24.80
CA GLN A 63 17.73 4.69 25.43
C GLN A 63 18.99 3.91 25.77
N CYS A 64 18.83 2.69 26.31
CA CYS A 64 19.96 1.81 26.60
C CYS A 64 19.54 0.34 26.70
N THR A 65 20.52 -0.54 26.48
CA THR A 65 20.42 -1.97 26.77
C THR A 65 21.62 -2.44 27.58
N GLU A 66 21.44 -3.41 28.47
CA GLU A 66 22.56 -3.93 29.28
C GLU A 66 23.66 -4.58 28.43
N ARG A 67 23.35 -4.96 27.19
CA ARG A 67 24.30 -5.63 26.31
C ARG A 67 25.33 -4.69 25.71
N ASP A 68 24.97 -3.45 25.41
CA ASP A 68 25.79 -2.57 24.58
C ASP A 68 25.86 -1.10 25.05
N GLU A 69 25.21 -0.73 26.15
CA GLU A 69 25.28 0.63 26.73
C GLU A 69 26.72 1.18 26.86
N PHE A 70 27.66 0.29 27.19
CA PHE A 70 29.02 0.70 27.56
C PHE A 70 29.75 1.40 26.41
N SER A 71 29.45 1.07 25.15
CA SER A 71 30.13 1.70 24.01
C SER A 71 29.73 3.17 23.83
N TYR A 72 28.52 3.52 24.22
CA TYR A 72 28.04 4.90 24.22
C TYR A 72 28.56 5.67 25.43
N GLN A 73 28.28 5.13 26.63
CA GLN A 73 28.54 5.82 27.89
C GLN A 73 30.02 6.07 28.13
N GLU A 74 30.88 5.11 27.78
CA GLU A 74 32.33 5.28 27.88
C GLU A 74 32.82 6.37 26.91
N MET A 75 32.31 6.41 25.68
CA MET A 75 32.77 7.40 24.69
C MET A 75 32.29 8.80 25.02
N ILE A 76 31.00 9.01 25.30
CA ILE A 76 30.47 10.34 25.58
C ILE A 76 31.09 10.96 26.84
N ALA A 77 31.46 10.13 27.84
CA ALA A 77 32.10 10.58 29.06
C ALA A 77 33.62 10.75 28.92
N HIS A 78 34.31 9.79 28.31
CA HIS A 78 35.78 9.80 28.33
C HIS A 78 36.42 10.67 27.27
N LEU A 79 35.76 10.93 26.13
CA LEU A 79 36.26 11.87 25.13
C LEU A 79 36.56 13.26 25.74
N PRO A 80 35.60 13.95 26.40
CA PRO A 80 35.89 15.26 27.00
C PRO A 80 36.78 15.18 28.24
N LEU A 81 36.67 14.12 29.06
CA LEU A 81 37.39 14.05 30.34
C LEU A 81 38.85 13.61 30.18
N ALA A 82 39.14 12.73 29.23
CA ALA A 82 40.51 12.24 29.01
C ALA A 82 41.39 13.24 28.26
N SER A 83 40.81 14.19 27.52
CA SER A 83 41.52 15.31 26.90
C SER A 83 41.63 16.54 27.83
N HIS A 84 40.82 16.61 28.88
CA HIS A 84 40.85 17.69 29.87
C HIS A 84 42.04 17.53 30.83
N PRO A 85 42.83 18.60 31.11
CA PRO A 85 44.02 18.52 31.98
C PRO A 85 43.72 17.99 33.39
N ASN A 86 42.64 18.47 34.01
CA ASN A 86 42.33 18.16 35.41
C ASN A 86 40.83 18.36 35.74
N PRO A 87 39.92 17.49 35.26
CA PRO A 87 38.49 17.66 35.52
C PRO A 87 38.17 17.29 36.98
N LYS A 88 37.50 18.19 37.71
CA LYS A 88 37.10 18.02 39.12
C LYS A 88 35.59 18.07 39.33
N LYS A 89 34.91 19.04 38.71
CA LYS A 89 33.46 19.24 38.78
C LYS A 89 32.82 18.92 37.44
N VAL A 90 31.95 17.91 37.40
CA VAL A 90 31.30 17.47 36.17
C VAL A 90 29.78 17.57 36.30
N LEU A 91 29.13 18.14 35.30
CA LEU A 91 27.67 18.16 35.18
C LEU A 91 27.25 17.17 34.09
N VAL A 92 26.27 16.33 34.40
CA VAL A 92 25.58 15.47 33.44
C VAL A 92 24.13 15.94 33.35
N ILE A 93 23.67 16.33 32.15
CA ILE A 93 22.30 16.73 31.88
C ILE A 93 21.60 15.61 31.13
N GLY A 94 20.47 15.14 31.64
CA GLY A 94 19.90 13.84 31.26
C GLY A 94 20.74 12.71 31.86
N GLY A 95 20.79 11.54 31.21
CA GLY A 95 21.57 10.39 31.68
C GLY A 95 21.05 9.77 32.99
N GLY A 96 19.74 9.87 33.24
CA GLY A 96 19.07 9.35 34.43
C GLY A 96 19.27 7.84 34.66
N ASP A 97 19.66 7.06 33.64
CA ASP A 97 20.05 5.66 33.79
C ASP A 97 21.33 5.47 34.64
N GLY A 98 22.10 6.55 34.85
CA GLY A 98 23.26 6.62 35.72
C GLY A 98 24.56 6.09 35.11
N GLY A 99 24.49 5.66 33.86
CA GLY A 99 25.61 5.07 33.16
C GLY A 99 26.73 6.04 32.81
N VAL A 100 26.43 7.24 32.30
CA VAL A 100 27.45 8.29 32.10
C VAL A 100 28.11 8.66 33.44
N VAL A 101 27.33 8.79 34.52
CA VAL A 101 27.87 9.09 35.87
C VAL A 101 28.84 8.00 36.34
N ARG A 102 28.55 6.72 36.08
CA ARG A 102 29.45 5.59 36.37
C ARG A 102 30.81 5.78 35.70
N GLU A 103 30.81 6.23 34.45
CA GLU A 103 32.02 6.45 33.66
C GLU A 103 32.79 7.70 34.10
N VAL A 104 32.10 8.79 34.44
CA VAL A 104 32.71 10.01 35.00
C VAL A 104 33.50 9.69 36.27
N LEU A 105 32.94 8.88 37.18
CA LEU A 105 33.55 8.57 38.47
C LEU A 105 34.81 7.69 38.41
N LYS A 106 35.15 7.13 37.24
CA LYS A 106 36.42 6.41 36.99
C LYS A 106 37.63 7.36 36.95
N HIS A 107 37.40 8.66 36.75
CA HIS A 107 38.46 9.67 36.77
C HIS A 107 38.80 10.07 38.21
N SER A 108 40.02 9.75 38.65
CA SER A 108 40.45 9.97 40.04
C SER A 108 40.53 11.44 40.47
N THR A 109 40.52 12.38 39.53
CA THR A 109 40.49 13.83 39.82
C THR A 109 39.08 14.36 40.06
N VAL A 110 38.03 13.61 39.71
CA VAL A 110 36.66 14.04 39.89
C VAL A 110 36.31 14.04 41.37
N GLU A 111 35.99 15.23 41.87
CA GLU A 111 35.62 15.52 43.26
C GLU A 111 34.09 15.60 43.41
N GLU A 112 33.38 16.05 42.36
CA GLU A 112 31.93 16.28 42.37
C GLU A 112 31.30 15.97 41.01
N VAL A 113 30.18 15.24 41.01
CA VAL A 113 29.33 15.01 39.84
C VAL A 113 27.92 15.43 40.16
N VAL A 114 27.33 16.29 39.33
CA VAL A 114 25.90 16.60 39.40
C VAL A 114 25.20 15.93 38.24
N LEU A 115 24.17 15.14 38.54
CA LEU A 115 23.23 14.60 37.56
C LEU A 115 21.97 15.46 37.59
N CYS A 116 21.64 16.13 36.50
CA CYS A 116 20.42 16.93 36.33
C CYS A 116 19.49 16.22 35.34
N ASP A 117 18.43 15.59 35.84
CA ASP A 117 17.42 14.92 35.00
C ASP A 117 16.04 15.54 35.25
N ILE A 118 15.28 15.76 34.18
CA ILE A 118 13.96 16.39 34.28
C ILE A 118 12.90 15.43 34.83
N ASP A 119 13.07 14.12 34.59
CA ASP A 119 12.07 13.11 34.86
C ASP A 119 12.54 12.14 35.94
N GLU A 120 12.02 12.30 37.16
CA GLU A 120 12.31 11.42 38.31
C GLU A 120 12.12 9.93 38.00
N ALA A 121 11.20 9.60 37.08
CA ALA A 121 10.94 8.21 36.73
C ALA A 121 12.17 7.51 36.16
N VAL A 122 13.02 8.20 35.38
CA VAL A 122 14.18 7.61 34.73
C VAL A 122 15.20 7.07 35.74
N PRO A 123 15.75 7.86 36.70
CA PRO A 123 16.67 7.33 37.71
C PRO A 123 16.03 6.34 38.67
N ARG A 124 14.75 6.50 39.02
CA ARG A 124 14.05 5.55 39.89
C ARG A 124 13.87 4.18 39.23
N VAL A 125 13.39 4.16 37.99
CA VAL A 125 13.17 2.93 37.22
C VAL A 125 14.50 2.25 36.91
N SER A 126 15.52 3.03 36.56
CA SER A 126 16.87 2.51 36.29
C SER A 126 17.54 1.91 37.53
N LYS A 127 17.41 2.52 38.72
CA LYS A 127 17.86 1.90 39.98
C LYS A 127 17.24 0.53 40.24
N LYS A 128 15.99 0.32 39.79
CA LYS A 128 15.27 -0.92 40.00
C LYS A 128 15.61 -2.00 38.98
N TYR A 129 15.67 -1.66 37.70
CA TYR A 129 15.78 -2.64 36.60
C TYR A 129 17.14 -2.65 35.90
N LEU A 130 17.98 -1.63 36.12
CA LEU A 130 19.31 -1.47 35.54
C LEU A 130 20.36 -1.12 36.63
N PRO A 131 20.42 -1.87 37.75
CA PRO A 131 21.24 -1.49 38.90
C PRO A 131 22.75 -1.45 38.61
N HIS A 132 23.23 -2.14 37.57
CA HIS A 132 24.63 -2.12 37.17
C HIS A 132 25.08 -0.76 36.58
N MET A 133 24.14 0.05 36.09
CA MET A 133 24.35 1.46 35.72
C MET A 133 24.01 2.39 36.90
N ALA A 134 22.80 2.27 37.43
CA ALA A 134 22.21 3.29 38.30
C ALA A 134 22.60 3.24 39.78
N SER A 135 23.21 2.15 40.27
CA SER A 135 23.60 2.03 41.69
C SER A 135 24.62 3.09 42.14
N VAL A 136 25.44 3.55 41.20
CA VAL A 136 26.47 4.57 41.42
C VAL A 136 25.90 5.95 41.76
N LEU A 137 24.61 6.17 41.50
CA LEU A 137 23.92 7.42 41.83
C LEU A 137 23.79 7.68 43.35
N SER A 138 24.30 6.78 44.19
CA SER A 138 24.42 6.91 45.64
C SER A 138 25.85 7.15 46.13
N ASP A 139 26.84 7.24 45.22
CA ASP A 139 28.22 7.61 45.55
C ASP A 139 28.23 8.99 46.22
N PRO A 140 29.01 9.21 47.31
CA PRO A 140 29.03 10.49 48.03
C PRO A 140 29.49 11.68 47.20
N ARG A 141 30.13 11.45 46.04
CA ARG A 141 30.51 12.50 45.09
C ARG A 141 29.38 12.90 44.14
N VAL A 142 28.27 12.15 44.13
CA VAL A 142 27.15 12.36 43.19
C VAL A 142 26.00 13.09 43.87
N THR A 143 25.55 14.17 43.24
CA THR A 143 24.29 14.85 43.58
C THR A 143 23.29 14.65 42.45
N VAL A 144 22.15 14.02 42.74
CA VAL A 144 21.05 13.91 41.77
C VAL A 144 20.07 15.05 42.00
N PHE A 145 19.97 15.94 41.01
CA PHE A 145 19.01 17.03 40.95
C PHE A 145 17.91 16.66 39.95
N ILE A 146 16.66 16.63 40.42
CA ILE A 146 15.50 16.44 39.54
C ILE A 146 14.94 17.82 39.17
N GLY A 147 15.04 18.20 37.90
CA GLY A 147 14.57 19.49 37.41
C GLY A 147 15.02 19.83 35.99
N ASP A 148 14.62 21.01 35.53
CA ASP A 148 14.90 21.50 34.18
C ASP A 148 16.39 21.86 34.01
N GLY A 149 17.04 21.20 33.06
CA GLY A 149 18.45 21.44 32.72
C GLY A 149 18.74 22.83 32.17
N PHE A 150 17.78 23.49 31.49
CA PHE A 150 17.95 24.87 31.04
C PHE A 150 18.05 25.83 32.22
N GLN A 151 17.12 25.69 33.17
CA GLN A 151 17.13 26.50 34.38
C GLN A 151 18.37 26.20 35.23
N PHE A 152 18.73 24.93 35.38
CA PHE A 152 19.91 24.53 36.13
C PHE A 152 21.20 25.14 35.56
N LEU A 153 21.36 25.12 34.23
CA LEU A 153 22.50 25.77 33.58
C LEU A 153 22.47 27.30 33.78
N ALA A 154 21.30 27.94 33.67
CA ALA A 154 21.18 29.38 33.85
C ALA A 154 21.55 29.84 35.27
N ASP A 155 21.31 29.00 36.28
CA ASP A 155 21.62 29.27 37.69
C ASP A 155 23.10 29.01 38.05
N ASN A 156 23.90 28.48 37.12
CA ASN A 156 25.30 28.16 37.32
C ASN A 156 26.19 28.89 36.31
N THR A 157 27.26 29.54 36.77
CA THR A 157 28.18 30.27 35.90
C THR A 157 29.61 29.96 36.28
N ALA A 158 30.42 29.58 35.28
CA ALA A 158 31.83 29.23 35.44
C ALA A 158 32.10 28.19 36.55
N THR A 159 31.20 27.22 36.70
CA THR A 159 31.20 26.23 37.80
C THR A 159 31.86 24.90 37.41
N TYR A 160 31.60 24.41 36.20
CA TYR A 160 31.91 23.03 35.82
C TYR A 160 33.12 22.93 34.90
N ASP A 161 34.01 21.96 35.14
CA ASP A 161 35.15 21.67 34.28
C ASP A 161 34.72 20.88 33.03
N ALA A 162 33.66 20.08 33.16
CA ALA A 162 33.04 19.40 32.03
C ALA A 162 31.52 19.35 32.16
N ILE A 163 30.83 19.49 31.03
CA ILE A 163 29.37 19.29 30.93
C ILE A 163 29.11 18.22 29.87
N ILE A 164 28.36 17.18 30.23
CA ILE A 164 27.96 16.10 29.33
C ILE A 164 26.44 16.16 29.19
N THR A 165 25.94 16.27 27.97
CA THR A 165 24.51 16.19 27.67
C THR A 165 24.19 14.81 27.11
N ASP A 166 23.45 14.03 27.89
CA ASP A 166 22.99 12.69 27.56
C ASP A 166 21.45 12.69 27.51
N SER A 167 20.90 13.14 26.39
CA SER A 167 19.47 13.43 26.22
C SER A 167 18.80 12.53 25.19
N SER A 168 17.51 12.74 24.91
CA SER A 168 16.83 12.07 23.80
C SER A 168 17.12 12.76 22.46
N ASP A 169 16.88 12.03 21.37
CA ASP A 169 16.97 12.50 19.97
C ASP A 169 16.21 13.83 19.74
N PRO A 170 16.56 14.66 18.73
CA PRO A 170 15.97 15.97 18.45
C PRO A 170 14.54 15.91 17.89
N VAL A 171 13.62 15.36 18.67
CA VAL A 171 12.20 15.22 18.37
C VAL A 171 11.39 15.89 19.46
N GLY A 172 10.36 16.65 19.05
CA GLY A 172 9.50 17.34 20.00
C GLY A 172 10.28 18.33 20.88
N PRO A 173 10.05 18.37 22.20
CA PRO A 173 10.74 19.31 23.11
C PRO A 173 12.26 19.18 23.12
N ALA A 174 12.81 17.98 22.85
CA ALA A 174 14.25 17.73 22.88
C ALA A 174 15.02 18.46 21.76
N SER A 175 14.35 18.92 20.69
CA SER A 175 15.00 19.68 19.62
C SER A 175 15.67 20.96 20.13
N ALA A 176 15.14 21.56 21.20
CA ALA A 176 15.70 22.77 21.81
C ALA A 176 17.13 22.56 22.38
N LEU A 177 17.51 21.31 22.70
CA LEU A 177 18.85 20.95 23.17
C LEU A 177 19.90 21.00 22.05
N PHE A 178 19.47 21.10 20.79
CA PHE A 178 20.33 21.19 19.62
C PHE A 178 20.47 22.62 19.09
N GLU A 179 19.88 23.59 19.79
CA GLU A 179 19.85 24.99 19.37
C GLU A 179 20.86 25.87 20.12
N LYS A 180 21.23 26.99 19.49
CA LYS A 180 22.22 27.94 20.00
C LYS A 180 21.98 28.40 21.46
N PRO A 181 20.75 28.68 21.92
CA PRO A 181 20.51 29.10 23.30
C PRO A 181 20.99 28.08 24.34
N TYR A 182 20.80 26.78 24.08
CA TYR A 182 21.24 25.73 24.99
C TYR A 182 22.77 25.64 25.07
N PHE A 183 23.45 25.71 23.92
CA PHE A 183 24.92 25.74 23.89
C PHE A 183 25.51 26.99 24.56
N GLN A 184 24.79 28.11 24.54
CA GLN A 184 25.22 29.33 25.23
C GLN A 184 25.16 29.13 26.75
N LEU A 185 24.09 28.52 27.25
CA LEU A 185 23.96 28.18 28.67
C LEU A 185 25.08 27.24 29.13
N MET A 186 25.39 26.20 28.35
CA MET A 186 26.53 25.32 28.64
C MET A 186 27.86 26.08 28.62
N HIS A 187 28.08 26.93 27.61
CA HIS A 187 29.29 27.74 27.51
C HIS A 187 29.50 28.63 28.75
N ASP A 188 28.43 29.23 29.27
CA ASP A 188 28.48 30.17 30.40
C ASP A 188 28.64 29.42 31.74
N ALA A 189 28.04 28.25 31.87
CA ALA A 189 28.20 27.36 33.04
C ALA A 189 29.61 26.73 33.14
N LEU A 190 30.34 26.61 32.03
CA LEU A 190 31.71 26.06 32.02
C LEU A 190 32.75 27.01 32.64
N ALA A 191 33.57 26.46 33.53
CA ALA A 191 34.79 27.08 34.05
C ALA A 191 35.80 27.38 32.92
N PRO A 192 36.79 28.27 33.15
CA PRO A 192 37.84 28.53 32.17
C PRO A 192 38.56 27.24 31.74
N GLY A 193 38.66 27.01 30.43
CA GLY A 193 39.23 25.79 29.86
C GLY A 193 38.32 24.56 29.88
N GLY A 194 37.10 24.67 30.41
CA GLY A 194 36.16 23.56 30.49
C GLY A 194 35.72 23.01 29.13
N HIS A 195 35.21 21.78 29.14
CA HIS A 195 34.85 21.02 27.94
C HIS A 195 33.36 20.64 27.94
N ILE A 196 32.74 20.57 26.77
CA ILE A 196 31.43 19.91 26.61
C ILE A 196 31.53 18.66 25.75
N SER A 197 30.61 17.73 26.00
CA SER A 197 30.32 16.58 25.13
C SER A 197 28.82 16.41 25.03
N THR A 198 28.30 16.45 23.81
CA THR A 198 26.87 16.28 23.52
C THR A 198 26.70 15.34 22.34
N GLN A 199 25.52 14.75 22.22
CA GLN A 199 25.17 13.90 21.08
C GLN A 199 25.32 14.68 19.77
N GLY A 200 25.92 13.99 18.80
CA GLY A 200 26.19 14.48 17.45
C GLY A 200 25.59 13.58 16.38
N GLU A 201 24.62 12.73 16.73
CA GLU A 201 23.81 12.01 15.74
C GLU A 201 24.58 11.11 14.75
N CYS A 202 23.88 10.41 13.86
CA CYS A 202 24.47 9.40 12.98
C CYS A 202 24.91 9.98 11.62
N LEU A 203 26.16 9.73 11.17
CA LEU A 203 26.64 10.19 9.86
C LEU A 203 25.85 9.59 8.69
N TRP A 204 25.23 8.42 8.86
CA TRP A 204 24.43 7.80 7.80
C TRP A 204 23.08 8.48 7.58
N LEU A 205 22.59 9.21 8.58
CA LEU A 205 21.22 9.71 8.62
C LEU A 205 21.15 11.24 8.73
N HIS A 206 22.11 11.86 9.43
CA HIS A 206 21.94 13.19 10.01
C HIS A 206 23.04 14.19 9.58
N LEU A 207 23.76 13.96 8.46
CA LEU A 207 24.83 14.86 7.98
C LEU A 207 24.46 16.36 7.91
N PRO A 208 23.26 16.77 7.44
CA PRO A 208 22.87 18.17 7.46
C PRO A 208 22.84 18.76 8.88
N LEU A 209 22.19 18.05 9.81
CA LEU A 209 22.10 18.44 11.23
C LEU A 209 23.49 18.54 11.86
N ILE A 210 24.36 17.55 11.62
CA ILE A 210 25.73 17.53 12.15
C ILE A 210 26.54 18.72 11.62
N SER A 211 26.41 19.02 10.32
CA SER A 211 27.04 20.19 9.71
C SER A 211 26.63 21.49 10.40
N ASP A 212 25.33 21.64 10.69
CA ASP A 212 24.81 22.87 11.29
C ASP A 212 25.19 23.00 12.77
N LEU A 213 25.19 21.88 13.52
CA LEU A 213 25.72 21.82 14.89
C LEU A 213 27.19 22.22 14.95
N LEU A 214 28.03 21.70 14.03
CA LEU A 214 29.45 22.06 13.99
C LEU A 214 29.68 23.53 13.61
N LYS A 215 28.93 24.06 12.66
CA LYS A 215 29.01 25.51 12.32
C LYS A 215 28.64 26.37 13.51
N MET A 216 27.55 26.02 14.20
CA MET A 216 27.08 26.74 15.38
C MET A 216 28.12 26.69 16.50
N THR A 217 28.60 25.51 16.88
CA THR A 217 29.56 25.35 17.98
C THR A 217 30.91 25.99 17.68
N ARG A 218 31.43 25.89 16.44
CA ARG A 218 32.65 26.61 16.00
C ARG A 218 32.50 28.13 16.05
N SER A 219 31.27 28.66 16.02
CA SER A 219 31.04 30.10 16.19
C SER A 219 31.07 30.56 17.65
N MET A 220 31.04 29.62 18.61
CA MET A 220 30.90 29.89 20.05
C MET A 220 32.13 29.44 20.85
N PHE A 221 32.75 28.32 20.47
CA PHE A 221 33.89 27.73 21.15
C PHE A 221 35.17 27.87 20.31
N PRO A 222 36.32 28.18 20.95
CA PRO A 222 37.63 28.18 20.27
C PRO A 222 38.00 26.84 19.62
N VAL A 223 37.54 25.73 20.19
CA VAL A 223 37.73 24.37 19.64
C VAL A 223 36.39 23.66 19.64
N ALA A 224 36.00 23.10 18.49
CA ALA A 224 34.79 22.30 18.32
C ALA A 224 35.04 21.19 17.28
N GLU A 225 34.94 19.94 17.73
CA GLU A 225 35.30 18.73 17.01
C GLU A 225 34.14 17.73 16.99
N TYR A 226 34.19 16.82 16.01
CA TYR A 226 33.24 15.72 15.88
C TYR A 226 33.95 14.39 16.04
N ALA A 227 33.41 13.55 16.92
CA ALA A 227 33.82 12.16 17.08
C ALA A 227 32.61 11.24 16.89
N TYR A 228 32.81 9.95 16.68
CA TYR A 228 31.72 8.98 16.66
C TYR A 228 32.11 7.63 17.26
N THR A 229 31.10 6.86 17.63
CA THR A 229 31.22 5.49 18.11
C THR A 229 30.19 4.58 17.44
N THR A 230 30.29 3.28 17.69
CA THR A 230 29.34 2.27 17.21
C THR A 230 28.51 1.72 18.37
N ILE A 231 27.20 1.56 18.15
CA ILE A 231 26.27 0.96 19.11
C ILE A 231 25.30 0.06 18.33
N PRO A 232 25.31 -1.26 18.54
CA PRO A 232 24.47 -2.20 17.79
C PRO A 232 22.96 -1.90 17.84
N THR A 233 22.46 -1.36 18.95
CA THR A 233 21.03 -1.05 19.13
C THR A 233 20.59 0.26 18.49
N TYR A 234 21.52 1.14 18.13
CA TYR A 234 21.19 2.41 17.48
C TYR A 234 20.95 2.18 15.98
N PRO A 235 19.97 2.88 15.37
CA PRO A 235 19.77 2.84 13.92
C PRO A 235 21.06 3.13 13.14
N SER A 236 21.36 2.31 12.13
CA SER A 236 22.64 2.32 11.39
C SER A 236 23.91 2.01 12.21
N GLY A 237 23.78 1.60 13.47
CA GLY A 237 24.88 1.08 14.29
C GLY A 237 25.89 2.12 14.77
N GLN A 238 25.58 3.43 14.68
CA GLN A 238 26.52 4.53 14.92
C GLN A 238 25.84 5.71 15.61
N ILE A 239 26.58 6.41 16.48
CA ILE A 239 26.24 7.76 16.96
C ILE A 239 27.49 8.62 17.09
N GLY A 240 27.32 9.93 16.84
CA GLY A 240 28.34 10.96 16.96
C GLY A 240 28.31 11.71 18.29
N PHE A 241 29.36 12.49 18.51
CA PHE A 241 29.52 13.41 19.62
C PHE A 241 30.10 14.73 19.11
N VAL A 242 29.53 15.85 19.55
CA VAL A 242 30.13 17.17 19.38
C VAL A 242 30.87 17.54 20.66
N LEU A 243 32.17 17.75 20.54
CA LEU A 243 33.07 18.07 21.64
C LEU A 243 33.57 19.49 21.48
N CYS A 244 33.46 20.30 22.52
CA CYS A 244 33.98 21.67 22.46
C CYS A 244 34.83 22.01 23.69
N SER A 245 35.77 22.94 23.53
CA SER A 245 36.60 23.46 24.61
C SER A 245 36.65 24.98 24.61
N LYS A 246 36.66 25.58 25.80
CA LYS A 246 36.89 27.02 26.01
C LYS A 246 38.37 27.41 25.94
N GLU A 247 39.28 26.45 25.85
CA GLU A 247 40.73 26.73 25.74
C GLU A 247 41.17 26.74 24.27
N PRO A 248 41.62 27.90 23.74
CA PRO A 248 42.14 27.98 22.38
C PRO A 248 43.30 27.00 22.15
N GLY A 249 43.23 26.21 21.08
CA GLY A 249 44.29 25.27 20.68
C GLY A 249 44.35 23.97 21.51
N ARG A 250 43.39 23.72 22.40
CA ARG A 250 43.25 22.44 23.12
C ARG A 250 43.11 21.27 22.12
N ASP A 251 44.02 20.30 22.18
CA ASP A 251 43.92 19.05 21.42
C ASP A 251 42.90 18.11 22.09
N LEU A 252 41.76 17.93 21.44
CA LEU A 252 40.72 16.98 21.85
C LEU A 252 40.92 15.57 21.25
N HIS A 253 41.83 15.40 20.29
CA HIS A 253 42.05 14.12 19.59
C HIS A 253 42.96 13.18 20.38
N THR A 254 43.86 13.74 21.20
CA THR A 254 44.84 12.96 21.97
C THR A 254 44.45 12.91 23.45
N PRO A 255 44.12 11.72 23.99
CA PRO A 255 43.87 11.59 25.42
C PRO A 255 45.17 11.76 26.22
N ILE A 256 45.14 12.62 27.23
CA ILE A 256 46.26 12.92 28.12
C ILE A 256 46.15 12.21 29.48
N ARG A 257 45.11 11.41 29.68
CA ARG A 257 44.83 10.65 30.90
C ARG A 257 44.55 9.18 30.57
N ASP A 258 44.92 8.30 31.50
CA ASP A 258 44.53 6.88 31.47
C ASP A 258 43.17 6.69 32.16
N VAL A 259 42.32 5.85 31.57
CA VAL A 259 41.00 5.53 32.11
C VAL A 259 40.94 4.04 32.44
N PRO A 260 40.78 3.65 33.71
CA PRO A 260 40.76 2.25 34.10
C PRO A 260 39.39 1.58 33.82
N ASN A 261 39.39 0.25 33.71
CA ASN A 261 38.16 -0.58 33.70
C ASN A 261 37.13 -0.23 32.62
N THR A 262 37.58 0.03 31.40
CA THR A 262 36.73 0.23 30.21
C THR A 262 36.56 -1.08 29.44
N ARG A 263 35.42 -1.24 28.77
CA ARG A 263 35.07 -2.39 27.91
C ARG A 263 35.24 -2.07 26.44
N TYR A 264 35.06 -0.81 26.06
CA TYR A 264 35.10 -0.32 24.69
C TYR A 264 36.21 0.72 24.52
N TYR A 265 36.23 1.74 25.37
CA TYR A 265 37.15 2.86 25.27
C TYR A 265 38.60 2.44 25.53
N ASN A 266 39.52 2.93 24.69
CA ASN A 266 40.96 2.93 24.90
C ASN A 266 41.58 4.14 24.14
N LYS A 267 42.87 4.41 24.33
CA LYS A 267 43.51 5.62 23.77
C LYS A 267 43.56 5.63 22.24
N GLU A 268 43.73 4.46 21.65
CA GLU A 268 43.76 4.27 20.20
C GLU A 268 42.37 4.51 19.60
N LEU A 269 41.33 3.99 20.26
CA LEU A 269 39.94 4.20 19.86
C LEU A 269 39.49 5.65 20.04
N HIS A 270 39.94 6.33 21.10
CA HIS A 270 39.73 7.76 21.29
C HIS A 270 40.21 8.52 20.05
N LYS A 271 41.47 8.32 19.64
CA LYS A 271 42.03 8.97 18.44
C LYS A 271 41.27 8.58 17.17
N ALA A 272 40.95 7.30 17.01
CA ALA A 272 40.25 6.79 15.84
C ALA A 272 38.82 7.36 15.70
N SER A 273 38.16 7.70 16.81
CA SER A 273 36.79 8.23 16.81
C SER A 273 36.65 9.56 16.06
N PHE A 274 37.72 10.33 15.91
CA PHE A 274 37.76 11.58 15.14
C PHE A 274 38.07 11.37 13.65
N VAL A 275 38.43 10.14 13.24
CA VAL A 275 38.75 9.81 11.85
C VAL A 275 37.46 9.49 11.10
N LEU A 276 36.98 10.46 10.31
CA LEU A 276 35.73 10.34 9.58
C LEU A 276 35.87 9.52 8.30
N PRO A 277 34.85 8.70 7.94
CA PRO A 277 34.79 8.10 6.62
C PRO A 277 34.68 9.18 5.53
N GLU A 278 35.14 8.88 4.32
CA GLU A 278 35.32 9.89 3.26
C GLU A 278 34.04 10.69 2.95
N PHE A 279 32.87 10.04 2.92
CA PHE A 279 31.59 10.73 2.66
C PHE A 279 31.24 11.75 3.76
N GLY A 280 31.47 11.40 5.03
CA GLY A 280 31.23 12.29 6.17
C GLY A 280 32.27 13.40 6.21
N LYS A 281 33.54 13.08 5.93
CA LYS A 281 34.63 14.06 5.84
C LYS A 281 34.36 15.11 4.76
N VAL A 282 34.10 14.68 3.52
CA VAL A 282 33.85 15.56 2.38
C VAL A 282 32.60 16.42 2.61
N TRP A 283 31.55 15.86 3.20
CA TRP A 283 30.36 16.65 3.57
C TRP A 283 30.68 17.71 4.63
N LEU A 284 31.24 17.31 5.77
CA LEU A 284 31.42 18.20 6.93
C LEU A 284 32.56 19.21 6.76
N GLN A 285 33.55 18.92 5.91
CA GLN A 285 34.72 19.79 5.71
C GLN A 285 34.64 20.58 4.39
N GLU A 286 34.05 20.02 3.33
CA GLU A 286 34.01 20.65 2.00
C GLU A 286 32.60 21.03 1.54
N GLY A 287 31.55 20.57 2.22
CA GLY A 287 30.16 20.84 1.84
C GLY A 287 29.69 20.11 0.59
N ARG A 288 30.35 19.00 0.20
CA ARG A 288 29.98 18.20 -0.98
C ARG A 288 29.31 16.88 -0.58
N ASP A 289 28.25 16.51 -1.32
CA ASP A 289 27.57 15.22 -1.20
C ASP A 289 28.14 14.21 -2.20
N ILE A 290 28.76 13.14 -1.70
CA ILE A 290 29.29 12.04 -2.52
C ILE A 290 28.54 10.72 -2.28
N LEU A 291 27.40 10.77 -1.57
CA LEU A 291 26.57 9.59 -1.39
C LEU A 291 25.87 9.21 -2.71
N PRO A 292 25.64 7.91 -2.94
CA PRO A 292 24.91 7.47 -4.12
C PRO A 292 23.50 8.06 -4.13
N ALA A 293 23.09 8.61 -5.26
CA ALA A 293 21.70 8.97 -5.48
C ALA A 293 20.87 7.71 -5.74
N HIS A 294 19.66 7.67 -5.20
CA HIS A 294 18.71 6.57 -5.40
C HIS A 294 17.37 7.09 -5.89
N GLY A 295 16.56 6.18 -6.47
CA GLY A 295 15.21 6.46 -6.92
C GLY A 295 15.13 7.68 -7.84
N ARG A 296 14.28 8.64 -7.49
CA ARG A 296 14.04 9.85 -8.28
C ARG A 296 15.30 10.69 -8.50
N LYS A 297 16.10 10.92 -7.45
CA LYS A 297 17.33 11.75 -7.54
C LYS A 297 18.34 11.16 -8.53
N ALA A 298 18.44 9.82 -8.59
CA ALA A 298 19.29 9.16 -9.57
C ALA A 298 18.78 9.36 -11.01
N LEU A 299 17.46 9.33 -11.21
CA LEU A 299 16.85 9.62 -12.51
C LEU A 299 17.00 11.09 -12.90
N GLU A 300 16.93 12.03 -11.95
CA GLU A 300 17.18 13.46 -12.17
C GLU A 300 18.58 13.69 -12.70
N ILE A 301 19.61 13.15 -12.02
CA ILE A 301 21.00 13.22 -12.45
C ILE A 301 21.17 12.63 -13.85
N LYS A 302 20.61 11.43 -14.10
CA LYS A 302 20.68 10.79 -15.41
C LYS A 302 20.01 11.63 -16.51
N ASN A 303 18.90 12.27 -16.20
CA ASN A 303 18.19 13.14 -17.14
C ASN A 303 18.98 14.42 -17.44
N GLU A 304 19.60 15.02 -16.43
CA GLU A 304 20.47 16.19 -16.58
C GLU A 304 21.68 15.84 -17.47
N GLU A 305 22.35 14.72 -17.19
CA GLU A 305 23.46 14.20 -17.99
C GLU A 305 23.04 13.90 -19.44
N ALA A 306 21.85 13.34 -19.64
CA ALA A 306 21.30 13.05 -20.97
C ALA A 306 20.64 14.26 -21.66
N GLN A 307 20.58 15.42 -20.99
CA GLN A 307 19.86 16.61 -21.45
C GLN A 307 18.41 16.32 -21.87
N LYS A 308 17.72 15.45 -21.11
CA LYS A 308 16.35 15.03 -21.43
C LYS A 308 15.41 16.25 -21.33
N PRO A 309 14.64 16.59 -22.39
CA PRO A 309 13.78 17.76 -22.38
C PRO A 309 12.63 17.58 -21.38
N SER A 310 12.25 18.67 -20.72
CA SER A 310 11.07 18.65 -19.85
C SER A 310 9.79 18.51 -20.67
N LYS A 311 8.84 17.71 -20.17
CA LYS A 311 7.52 17.51 -20.77
C LYS A 311 6.44 18.09 -19.87
N LYS A 312 5.52 18.85 -20.43
CA LYS A 312 4.38 19.45 -19.74
C LYS A 312 3.12 18.64 -20.00
N ILE A 313 2.46 18.20 -18.93
CA ILE A 313 1.27 17.37 -18.99
C ILE A 313 0.12 18.08 -18.28
N LEU A 314 -1.01 18.22 -18.96
CA LEU A 314 -2.26 18.70 -18.36
C LEU A 314 -3.14 17.51 -18.00
N LEU A 315 -3.48 17.33 -16.73
CA LEU A 315 -4.43 16.31 -16.28
C LEU A 315 -5.77 16.97 -15.92
N LEU A 316 -6.78 16.71 -16.74
CA LEU A 316 -8.15 17.16 -16.53
C LEU A 316 -8.88 16.13 -15.66
N GLY A 317 -9.29 16.55 -14.46
CA GLY A 317 -10.10 15.75 -13.54
C GLY A 317 -9.31 15.25 -12.33
N SER A 318 -9.90 15.43 -11.14
CA SER A 318 -9.34 15.06 -9.83
C SER A 318 -10.13 13.93 -9.15
N GLY A 319 -10.78 13.08 -9.95
CA GLY A 319 -11.60 11.97 -9.46
C GLY A 319 -10.79 10.77 -8.96
N PHE A 320 -11.49 9.74 -8.48
CA PHE A 320 -10.91 8.56 -7.82
C PHE A 320 -9.79 7.85 -8.61
N VAL A 321 -9.87 7.84 -9.94
CA VAL A 321 -8.92 7.13 -10.82
C VAL A 321 -7.70 7.97 -11.22
N ALA A 322 -7.71 9.28 -10.93
CA ALA A 322 -6.69 10.20 -11.41
C ALA A 322 -5.37 10.12 -10.62
N ARG A 323 -5.45 9.84 -9.31
CA ARG A 323 -4.26 9.89 -8.44
C ARG A 323 -3.19 8.85 -8.83
N PRO A 324 -3.50 7.57 -9.10
CA PRO A 324 -2.49 6.61 -9.56
C PRO A 324 -1.86 6.98 -10.92
N CYS A 325 -2.64 7.63 -11.81
CA CYS A 325 -2.11 8.15 -13.06
C CYS A 325 -1.09 9.27 -12.79
N ALA A 326 -1.47 10.28 -12.01
CA ALA A 326 -0.60 11.40 -11.64
C ALA A 326 0.69 10.92 -10.94
N GLU A 327 0.58 9.98 -10.01
CA GLU A 327 1.72 9.37 -9.32
C GLU A 327 2.66 8.65 -10.27
N TYR A 328 2.15 7.96 -11.29
CA TYR A 328 2.97 7.33 -12.32
C TYR A 328 3.69 8.38 -13.17
N ILE A 329 2.97 9.41 -13.65
CA ILE A 329 3.53 10.48 -14.49
C ILE A 329 4.68 11.19 -13.81
N VAL A 330 4.52 11.53 -12.54
CA VAL A 330 5.56 12.28 -11.84
C VAL A 330 6.78 11.42 -11.54
N ARG A 331 6.76 10.07 -11.64
CA ARG A 331 7.96 9.24 -11.42
C ARG A 331 9.13 9.65 -12.32
N GLU A 332 8.83 10.08 -13.53
CA GLU A 332 9.78 10.66 -14.47
C GLU A 332 10.07 12.12 -14.07
N PRO A 333 11.29 12.45 -13.61
CA PRO A 333 11.56 13.79 -13.08
C PRO A 333 11.51 14.91 -14.12
N SER A 334 11.69 14.60 -15.41
CA SER A 334 11.54 15.59 -16.48
C SER A 334 10.11 16.05 -16.70
N ASN A 335 9.11 15.35 -16.14
CA ASN A 335 7.71 15.67 -16.31
C ASN A 335 7.27 16.80 -15.36
N GLN A 336 6.51 17.75 -15.90
CA GLN A 336 5.81 18.82 -15.18
C GLN A 336 4.31 18.59 -15.32
N LEU A 337 3.63 18.32 -14.21
CA LEU A 337 2.21 17.99 -14.19
C LEU A 337 1.36 19.19 -13.74
N THR A 338 0.38 19.58 -14.54
CA THR A 338 -0.67 20.52 -14.13
C THR A 338 -1.96 19.76 -13.93
N VAL A 339 -2.49 19.74 -12.71
CA VAL A 339 -3.80 19.13 -12.41
C VAL A 339 -4.86 20.21 -12.40
N ALA A 340 -5.86 20.05 -13.27
CA ALA A 340 -6.91 21.02 -13.47
C ALA A 340 -8.30 20.44 -13.17
N CYS A 341 -9.07 21.18 -12.36
CA CYS A 341 -10.48 20.91 -12.13
C CYS A 341 -11.21 22.23 -11.80
N ARG A 342 -12.54 22.21 -11.73
CA ARG A 342 -13.34 23.44 -11.49
C ARG A 342 -13.05 24.13 -10.16
N THR A 343 -12.59 23.39 -9.16
CA THR A 343 -12.36 23.91 -7.80
C THR A 343 -10.88 23.87 -7.47
N LEU A 344 -10.25 25.05 -7.34
CA LEU A 344 -8.80 25.16 -7.08
C LEU A 344 -8.35 24.39 -5.83
N GLU A 345 -9.11 24.47 -4.73
CA GLU A 345 -8.75 23.77 -3.49
C GLU A 345 -8.74 22.25 -3.64
N THR A 346 -9.64 21.69 -4.47
CA THR A 346 -9.61 20.27 -4.82
C THR A 346 -8.35 19.91 -5.60
N ALA A 347 -7.92 20.76 -6.55
CA ALA A 347 -6.67 20.55 -7.28
C ALA A 347 -5.44 20.68 -6.37
N LYS A 348 -5.41 21.65 -5.44
CA LYS A 348 -4.31 21.81 -4.45
C LYS A 348 -4.20 20.59 -3.54
N ALA A 349 -5.32 20.13 -2.98
CA ALA A 349 -5.35 18.91 -2.18
C ALA A 349 -4.89 17.69 -3.00
N PHE A 350 -5.27 17.63 -4.29
CA PHE A 350 -4.85 16.55 -5.17
C PHE A 350 -3.35 16.56 -5.50
N VAL A 351 -2.69 17.72 -5.63
CA VAL A 351 -1.24 17.76 -5.94
C VAL A 351 -0.36 17.67 -4.69
N ALA A 352 -0.94 17.72 -3.49
CA ALA A 352 -0.19 17.57 -2.25
C ALA A 352 0.64 16.27 -2.25
N GLY A 353 1.93 16.42 -1.98
CA GLY A 353 2.91 15.31 -1.97
C GLY A 353 3.34 14.81 -3.35
N LEU A 354 2.88 15.40 -4.46
CA LEU A 354 3.36 15.06 -5.80
C LEU A 354 4.51 16.01 -6.21
N PRO A 355 5.71 15.48 -6.54
CA PRO A 355 6.80 16.32 -7.04
C PRO A 355 6.48 16.86 -8.44
N ASN A 356 6.97 18.05 -8.75
CA ASN A 356 6.78 18.71 -10.05
C ASN A 356 5.31 18.83 -10.50
N ALA A 357 4.38 18.92 -9.54
CA ALA A 357 2.95 19.06 -9.81
C ALA A 357 2.41 20.43 -9.38
N THR A 358 1.54 21.03 -10.19
CA THR A 358 0.88 22.31 -9.93
C THR A 358 -0.63 22.19 -10.07
N ALA A 359 -1.37 23.00 -9.31
CA ALA A 359 -2.82 23.00 -9.30
C ALA A 359 -3.38 24.19 -10.12
N ARG A 360 -4.42 23.94 -10.93
CA ARG A 360 -5.12 24.96 -11.72
C ARG A 360 -6.63 24.84 -11.55
N SER A 361 -7.31 25.97 -11.48
CA SER A 361 -8.76 26.02 -11.69
C SER A 361 -9.04 26.08 -13.19
N LEU A 362 -9.86 25.18 -13.72
CA LEU A 362 -10.26 25.18 -15.12
C LEU A 362 -11.68 24.67 -15.27
N ASP A 363 -12.52 25.46 -15.95
CA ASP A 363 -13.83 25.01 -16.42
C ASP A 363 -13.72 24.58 -17.88
N VAL A 364 -14.07 23.32 -18.16
CA VAL A 364 -14.01 22.77 -19.52
C VAL A 364 -15.13 23.31 -20.42
N PHE A 365 -16.13 23.98 -19.85
CA PHE A 365 -17.14 24.72 -20.61
C PHE A 365 -16.62 26.06 -21.14
N ASP A 366 -15.54 26.60 -20.57
CA ASP A 366 -14.86 27.79 -21.09
C ASP A 366 -13.88 27.37 -22.19
N THR A 367 -14.37 27.35 -23.44
CA THR A 367 -13.57 26.91 -24.59
C THR A 367 -12.26 27.71 -24.75
N PRO A 368 -12.26 29.06 -24.70
CA PRO A 368 -11.00 29.83 -24.73
C PRO A 368 -10.02 29.43 -23.62
N ALA A 369 -10.49 29.24 -22.39
CA ALA A 369 -9.61 28.83 -21.29
C ALA A 369 -9.06 27.40 -21.47
N LEU A 370 -9.90 26.48 -21.96
CA LEU A 370 -9.49 25.11 -22.26
C LEU A 370 -8.45 25.07 -23.38
N GLU A 371 -8.67 25.79 -24.49
CA GLU A 371 -7.71 25.88 -25.59
C GLU A 371 -6.37 26.45 -25.16
N ALA A 372 -6.39 27.54 -24.37
CA ALA A 372 -5.17 28.15 -23.83
C ALA A 372 -4.41 27.18 -22.93
N ALA A 373 -5.12 26.52 -22.00
CA ALA A 373 -4.52 25.54 -21.11
C ALA A 373 -3.93 24.35 -21.87
N VAL A 374 -4.63 23.82 -22.87
CA VAL A 374 -4.14 22.67 -23.67
C VAL A 374 -2.89 23.05 -24.48
N ALA A 375 -2.87 24.22 -25.12
CA ALA A 375 -1.74 24.68 -25.94
C ALA A 375 -0.44 24.95 -25.14
N GLU A 376 -0.52 25.15 -23.82
CA GLU A 376 0.65 25.30 -22.94
C GLU A 376 1.37 23.97 -22.65
N HIS A 377 0.79 22.82 -23.01
CA HIS A 377 1.24 21.48 -22.65
C HIS A 377 1.51 20.61 -23.88
N ASP A 378 2.39 19.62 -23.72
CA ASP A 378 2.74 18.65 -24.76
C ASP A 378 1.68 17.54 -24.90
N LEU A 379 1.00 17.22 -23.80
CA LEU A 379 -0.05 16.21 -23.75
C LEU A 379 -1.13 16.57 -22.72
N VAL A 380 -2.40 16.30 -23.06
CA VAL A 380 -3.55 16.39 -22.15
C VAL A 380 -4.14 15.00 -21.84
N ILE A 381 -4.29 14.70 -20.55
CA ILE A 381 -4.97 13.51 -20.05
C ILE A 381 -6.40 13.91 -19.69
N SER A 382 -7.39 13.25 -20.28
CA SER A 382 -8.81 13.51 -20.01
C SER A 382 -9.43 12.42 -19.13
N LEU A 383 -9.52 12.68 -17.81
CA LEU A 383 -10.19 11.84 -16.82
C LEU A 383 -11.47 12.51 -16.27
N ILE A 384 -12.12 13.31 -17.12
CA ILE A 384 -13.43 13.94 -16.90
C ILE A 384 -14.54 13.13 -17.62
N PRO A 385 -15.83 13.45 -17.42
CA PRO A 385 -16.92 12.74 -18.10
C PRO A 385 -16.75 12.70 -19.63
N TYR A 386 -17.06 11.54 -20.23
CA TYR A 386 -16.80 11.26 -21.64
C TYR A 386 -17.49 12.21 -22.63
N THR A 387 -18.53 12.92 -22.19
CA THR A 387 -19.24 13.92 -22.99
C THR A 387 -18.37 15.10 -23.38
N PHE A 388 -17.27 15.35 -22.66
CA PHE A 388 -16.35 16.47 -22.93
C PHE A 388 -15.16 16.11 -23.82
N HIS A 389 -14.95 14.82 -24.12
CA HIS A 389 -13.74 14.37 -24.83
C HIS A 389 -13.61 14.97 -26.23
N ALA A 390 -14.71 15.13 -26.96
CA ALA A 390 -14.68 15.74 -28.29
C ALA A 390 -14.19 17.19 -28.25
N ASP A 391 -14.54 17.95 -27.20
CA ASP A 391 -14.14 19.36 -27.06
C ASP A 391 -12.68 19.47 -26.61
N VAL A 392 -12.22 18.57 -25.73
CA VAL A 392 -10.80 18.45 -25.38
C VAL A 392 -9.96 18.09 -26.62
N ILE A 393 -10.42 17.16 -27.46
CA ILE A 393 -9.72 16.78 -28.69
C ILE A 393 -9.71 17.95 -29.69
N ARG A 394 -10.80 18.71 -29.83
CA ARG A 394 -10.81 19.93 -30.66
C ARG A 394 -9.79 20.96 -30.19
N ALA A 395 -9.71 21.21 -28.88
CA ALA A 395 -8.70 22.09 -28.29
C ALA A 395 -7.27 21.56 -28.56
N ALA A 396 -7.07 20.26 -28.43
CA ALA A 396 -5.79 19.60 -28.66
C ALA A 396 -5.34 19.65 -30.13
N ILE A 397 -6.25 19.48 -31.09
CA ILE A 397 -5.99 19.66 -32.52
C ILE A 397 -5.47 21.08 -32.79
N LYS A 398 -6.11 22.09 -32.21
CA LYS A 398 -5.70 23.50 -32.34
C LYS A 398 -4.33 23.77 -31.71
N GLY A 399 -4.08 23.20 -30.54
CA GLY A 399 -2.81 23.33 -29.81
C GLY A 399 -1.67 22.45 -30.33
N LYS A 400 -1.97 21.50 -31.23
CA LYS A 400 -1.07 20.40 -31.63
C LYS A 400 -0.56 19.59 -30.43
N THR A 401 -1.45 19.36 -29.47
CA THR A 401 -1.20 18.67 -28.21
C THR A 401 -1.69 17.23 -28.30
N HIS A 402 -0.94 16.26 -27.76
CA HIS A 402 -1.40 14.86 -27.70
C HIS A 402 -2.51 14.66 -26.67
N VAL A 403 -3.30 13.60 -26.80
CA VAL A 403 -4.42 13.31 -25.90
C VAL A 403 -4.39 11.85 -25.44
N VAL A 404 -4.62 11.62 -24.14
CA VAL A 404 -4.87 10.29 -23.58
C VAL A 404 -6.19 10.27 -22.81
N THR A 405 -7.03 9.26 -23.06
CA THR A 405 -8.30 9.05 -22.34
C THR A 405 -8.50 7.58 -21.95
N THR A 406 -9.28 7.33 -20.90
CA THR A 406 -9.65 5.97 -20.44
C THR A 406 -11.06 5.58 -20.86
N SER A 407 -11.64 6.29 -21.83
CA SER A 407 -13.03 6.13 -22.25
C SER A 407 -13.14 5.53 -23.64
N TYR A 408 -14.31 4.94 -23.93
CA TYR A 408 -14.67 4.47 -25.27
C TYR A 408 -14.57 5.57 -26.32
N VAL A 409 -14.13 5.22 -27.52
CA VAL A 409 -14.16 6.10 -28.68
C VAL A 409 -15.61 6.30 -29.14
N SER A 410 -16.16 7.49 -28.88
CA SER A 410 -17.50 7.87 -29.32
C SER A 410 -17.55 8.23 -30.81
N PRO A 411 -18.73 8.22 -31.46
CA PRO A 411 -18.87 8.69 -32.85
C PRO A 411 -18.32 10.10 -33.06
N ALA A 412 -18.59 11.04 -32.15
CA ALA A 412 -18.08 12.41 -32.20
C ALA A 412 -16.54 12.48 -32.10
N MET A 413 -15.89 11.53 -31.43
CA MET A 413 -14.43 11.43 -31.41
C MET A 413 -13.90 10.85 -32.73
N ARG A 414 -14.57 9.85 -33.31
CA ARG A 414 -14.15 9.26 -34.61
C ARG A 414 -14.19 10.28 -35.74
N GLU A 415 -15.16 11.19 -35.74
CA GLU A 415 -15.26 12.27 -36.73
C GLU A 415 -14.03 13.21 -36.72
N LEU A 416 -13.28 13.26 -35.61
CA LEU A 416 -12.08 14.10 -35.46
C LEU A 416 -10.79 13.41 -35.91
N ASP A 417 -10.84 12.14 -36.34
CA ASP A 417 -9.65 11.36 -36.70
C ASP A 417 -8.82 11.99 -37.82
N ALA A 418 -9.46 12.40 -38.92
CA ALA A 418 -8.77 13.02 -40.04
C ALA A 418 -8.07 14.33 -39.62
N ALA A 419 -8.73 15.15 -38.81
CA ALA A 419 -8.17 16.40 -38.30
C ALA A 419 -7.02 16.15 -37.30
N ALA A 420 -7.12 15.12 -36.45
CA ALA A 420 -6.03 14.72 -35.55
C ALA A 420 -4.80 14.22 -36.32
N LYS A 421 -5.00 13.46 -37.41
CA LYS A 421 -3.92 13.03 -38.31
C LYS A 421 -3.24 14.20 -39.01
N GLU A 422 -4.02 15.15 -39.53
CA GLU A 422 -3.50 16.36 -40.16
C GLU A 422 -2.71 17.24 -39.18
N ALA A 423 -3.18 17.36 -37.93
CA ALA A 423 -2.47 18.06 -36.88
C ALA A 423 -1.21 17.33 -36.38
N GLY A 424 -1.02 16.06 -36.76
CA GLY A 424 0.13 15.25 -36.36
C GLY A 424 0.09 14.81 -34.89
N ILE A 425 -1.10 14.75 -34.27
CA ILE A 425 -1.24 14.41 -32.85
C ILE A 425 -1.73 12.97 -32.65
N VAL A 426 -1.25 12.33 -31.58
CA VAL A 426 -1.77 11.06 -31.08
C VAL A 426 -2.94 11.33 -30.13
N VAL A 427 -4.09 10.70 -30.38
CA VAL A 427 -5.26 10.71 -29.49
C VAL A 427 -5.53 9.27 -29.07
N LEU A 428 -4.89 8.80 -28.00
CA LEU A 428 -5.00 7.42 -27.52
C LEU A 428 -6.14 7.30 -26.50
N ASN A 429 -7.07 6.41 -26.77
CA ASN A 429 -8.27 6.21 -25.95
C ASN A 429 -8.31 4.79 -25.40
N GLU A 430 -9.37 4.47 -24.68
CA GLU A 430 -9.66 3.08 -24.28
C GLU A 430 -8.49 2.44 -23.53
N ILE A 431 -7.79 3.19 -22.67
CA ILE A 431 -6.61 2.71 -21.94
C ILE A 431 -6.74 2.84 -20.41
N GLY A 432 -7.87 2.38 -19.88
CA GLY A 432 -8.11 2.15 -18.46
C GLY A 432 -8.10 0.66 -18.10
N LEU A 433 -9.15 0.19 -17.42
CA LEU A 433 -9.39 -1.23 -17.11
C LEU A 433 -10.25 -1.91 -18.18
N ASP A 434 -11.46 -1.38 -18.36
CA ASP A 434 -12.48 -1.83 -19.31
C ASP A 434 -13.28 -0.58 -19.72
N PRO A 435 -12.90 0.08 -20.83
CA PRO A 435 -11.94 -0.37 -21.85
C PRO A 435 -10.47 -0.08 -21.48
N GLY A 436 -9.57 -1.04 -21.74
CA GLY A 436 -8.12 -0.91 -21.55
C GLY A 436 -7.39 -2.22 -21.39
N ILE A 437 -7.07 -2.59 -20.15
CA ILE A 437 -6.40 -3.87 -19.83
C ILE A 437 -7.11 -5.06 -20.52
N ASP A 438 -8.44 -5.02 -20.60
CA ASP A 438 -9.20 -6.04 -21.30
C ASP A 438 -8.80 -6.17 -22.79
N HIS A 439 -8.60 -5.05 -23.51
CA HIS A 439 -8.10 -5.08 -24.88
C HIS A 439 -6.69 -5.66 -24.98
N LEU A 440 -5.77 -5.21 -24.10
CA LEU A 440 -4.36 -5.63 -24.11
C LEU A 440 -4.21 -7.15 -24.14
N TYR A 441 -4.98 -7.83 -23.29
CA TYR A 441 -4.90 -9.28 -23.15
C TYR A 441 -5.84 -10.03 -24.08
N ALA A 442 -6.95 -9.43 -24.54
CA ALA A 442 -7.75 -10.03 -25.60
C ALA A 442 -6.93 -10.13 -26.89
N VAL A 443 -6.32 -9.03 -27.32
CA VAL A 443 -5.48 -8.96 -28.53
C VAL A 443 -4.27 -9.89 -28.41
N LYS A 444 -3.62 -9.94 -27.24
CA LYS A 444 -2.50 -10.88 -26.99
C LYS A 444 -2.91 -12.32 -27.27
N THR A 445 -3.92 -12.84 -26.56
CA THR A 445 -4.29 -14.26 -26.67
C THR A 445 -4.82 -14.59 -28.07
N ILE A 446 -5.63 -13.71 -28.68
CA ILE A 446 -6.16 -13.90 -30.04
C ILE A 446 -5.00 -14.01 -31.03
N SER A 447 -4.04 -13.08 -30.97
CA SER A 447 -2.87 -13.08 -31.86
C SER A 447 -2.03 -14.33 -31.71
N GLU A 448 -1.81 -14.82 -30.49
CA GLU A 448 -1.07 -16.05 -30.22
C GLU A 448 -1.78 -17.30 -30.76
N VAL A 449 -3.11 -17.33 -30.68
CA VAL A 449 -3.93 -18.42 -31.24
C VAL A 449 -3.83 -18.41 -32.76
N HIS A 450 -4.05 -17.26 -33.41
CA HIS A 450 -3.95 -17.13 -34.87
C HIS A 450 -2.54 -17.45 -35.39
N ALA A 451 -1.49 -17.01 -34.69
CA ALA A 451 -0.10 -17.32 -35.05
C ALA A 451 0.21 -18.82 -35.04
N LYS A 452 -0.53 -19.61 -34.25
CA LYS A 452 -0.44 -21.07 -34.18
C LYS A 452 -1.44 -21.77 -35.12
N GLY A 453 -2.13 -21.03 -36.00
CA GLY A 453 -3.12 -21.56 -36.92
C GLY A 453 -4.46 -21.96 -36.27
N GLY A 454 -4.70 -21.56 -35.02
CA GLY A 454 -5.97 -21.79 -34.33
C GLY A 454 -7.04 -20.75 -34.69
N LYS A 455 -8.29 -21.06 -34.33
CA LYS A 455 -9.48 -20.24 -34.59
C LYS A 455 -10.21 -19.92 -33.29
N ILE A 456 -10.61 -18.67 -33.10
CA ILE A 456 -11.41 -18.24 -31.94
C ILE A 456 -12.87 -18.52 -32.23
N LYS A 457 -13.41 -19.65 -31.76
CA LYS A 457 -14.83 -20.01 -31.94
C LYS A 457 -15.76 -19.18 -31.05
N LYS A 458 -15.34 -18.93 -29.81
CA LYS A 458 -16.09 -18.11 -28.84
C LYS A 458 -15.15 -17.18 -28.09
N PHE A 459 -15.53 -15.91 -27.98
CA PHE A 459 -14.88 -14.91 -27.14
C PHE A 459 -15.88 -14.35 -26.12
N LEU A 460 -15.57 -14.53 -24.84
CA LEU A 460 -16.32 -13.99 -23.72
C LEU A 460 -15.39 -13.16 -22.85
N SER A 461 -15.77 -11.92 -22.52
CA SER A 461 -15.01 -11.02 -21.65
C SER A 461 -15.95 -10.43 -20.61
N TYR A 462 -15.69 -10.69 -19.34
CA TYR A 462 -16.50 -10.18 -18.24
C TYR A 462 -15.64 -9.47 -17.21
N CYS A 463 -16.03 -8.23 -16.87
CA CYS A 463 -15.32 -7.37 -15.93
C CYS A 463 -16.25 -6.85 -14.82
N GLY A 464 -15.74 -6.70 -13.59
CA GLY A 464 -16.47 -6.07 -12.50
C GLY A 464 -15.55 -5.43 -11.47
N GLY A 465 -15.80 -4.15 -11.19
CA GLY A 465 -15.34 -3.49 -9.97
C GLY A 465 -16.40 -3.61 -8.88
N LEU A 466 -16.07 -4.30 -7.80
CA LEU A 466 -16.98 -4.73 -6.74
C LEU A 466 -16.32 -4.50 -5.38
N PRO A 467 -17.06 -4.50 -4.26
CA PRO A 467 -16.43 -4.69 -2.96
C PRO A 467 -15.78 -6.08 -2.88
N ALA A 468 -14.71 -6.19 -2.09
CA ALA A 468 -14.21 -7.51 -1.71
C ALA A 468 -15.33 -8.31 -1.01
N PRO A 469 -15.35 -9.66 -1.11
CA PRO A 469 -16.45 -10.47 -0.58
C PRO A 469 -16.80 -10.17 0.89
N GLU A 470 -15.80 -9.93 1.73
CA GLU A 470 -15.95 -9.56 3.14
C GLU A 470 -16.57 -8.17 3.35
N CYS A 471 -16.50 -7.27 2.36
CA CYS A 471 -17.06 -5.92 2.37
C CYS A 471 -18.38 -5.81 1.57
N ALA A 472 -18.87 -6.91 1.00
CA ALA A 472 -20.10 -6.96 0.19
C ALA A 472 -21.37 -7.09 1.05
N ASN A 473 -21.44 -6.35 2.16
CA ASN A 473 -22.42 -6.53 3.24
C ASN A 473 -23.67 -5.63 3.15
N ASN A 474 -24.11 -5.28 1.94
CA ASN A 474 -25.29 -4.44 1.70
C ASN A 474 -26.26 -5.09 0.70
N PRO A 475 -27.50 -4.57 0.53
CA PRO A 475 -28.54 -5.23 -0.28
C PRO A 475 -28.19 -5.49 -1.74
N LEU A 476 -27.26 -4.71 -2.30
CA LEU A 476 -26.78 -4.84 -3.68
C LEU A 476 -25.45 -5.61 -3.76
N GLY A 477 -24.77 -5.88 -2.64
CA GLY A 477 -23.39 -6.36 -2.66
C GLY A 477 -22.47 -5.43 -3.47
N TYR A 478 -22.73 -4.13 -3.46
CA TYR A 478 -22.03 -3.16 -4.31
C TYR A 478 -21.64 -1.93 -3.51
N LYS A 479 -20.50 -1.31 -3.82
CA LYS A 479 -20.08 -0.03 -3.22
C LYS A 479 -19.54 0.87 -4.32
N PHE A 480 -19.82 2.16 -4.24
CA PHE A 480 -19.47 3.11 -5.28
C PHE A 480 -17.99 3.52 -5.17
N SER A 481 -17.18 3.08 -6.13
CA SER A 481 -15.81 3.55 -6.37
C SER A 481 -15.70 4.56 -7.53
N TRP A 482 -16.84 4.88 -8.15
CA TRP A 482 -17.02 5.85 -9.24
C TRP A 482 -18.48 6.36 -9.25
N SER A 483 -18.84 7.19 -10.24
CA SER A 483 -20.15 7.85 -10.31
C SER A 483 -21.34 6.88 -10.17
N SER A 484 -22.13 7.05 -9.10
CA SER A 484 -23.37 6.31 -8.83
C SER A 484 -24.39 6.40 -9.97
N ARG A 485 -24.60 7.61 -10.49
CA ARG A 485 -25.47 7.90 -11.63
C ARG A 485 -25.02 7.14 -12.87
N GLY A 486 -23.71 7.13 -13.15
CA GLY A 486 -23.13 6.36 -14.25
C GLY A 486 -23.36 4.85 -14.11
N VAL A 487 -23.22 4.31 -12.89
CA VAL A 487 -23.50 2.88 -12.61
C VAL A 487 -24.96 2.56 -12.92
N LEU A 488 -25.90 3.33 -12.40
CA LEU A 488 -27.33 3.03 -12.54
C LEU A 488 -27.83 3.22 -13.98
N LEU A 489 -27.36 4.25 -14.68
CA LEU A 489 -27.69 4.44 -16.10
C LEU A 489 -27.12 3.34 -16.98
N ALA A 490 -25.93 2.81 -16.65
CA ALA A 490 -25.36 1.70 -17.40
C ALA A 490 -26.24 0.44 -17.39
N LEU A 491 -27.09 0.28 -16.36
CA LEU A 491 -28.03 -0.83 -16.23
C LEU A 491 -29.27 -0.69 -17.11
N LEU A 492 -29.50 0.49 -17.72
CA LEU A 492 -30.57 0.77 -18.67
C LEU A 492 -30.09 0.75 -20.12
N ASN A 493 -28.80 0.54 -20.37
CA ASN A 493 -28.27 0.48 -21.72
C ASN A 493 -28.80 -0.75 -22.44
N SER A 494 -29.16 -0.60 -23.72
CA SER A 494 -29.35 -1.77 -24.58
C SER A 494 -28.00 -2.44 -24.83
N ALA A 495 -28.02 -3.75 -25.02
CA ALA A 495 -26.85 -4.53 -25.36
C ALA A 495 -27.04 -5.27 -26.68
N ALA A 496 -25.95 -5.51 -27.41
CA ALA A 496 -25.94 -6.33 -28.61
C ALA A 496 -24.76 -7.29 -28.54
N LEU A 497 -24.98 -8.55 -28.89
CA LEU A 497 -23.96 -9.60 -28.82
C LEU A 497 -24.09 -10.57 -30.00
N ILE A 498 -23.03 -11.32 -30.27
CA ILE A 498 -23.07 -12.40 -31.26
C ILE A 498 -23.22 -13.72 -30.50
N SER A 499 -24.25 -14.49 -30.83
CA SER A 499 -24.48 -15.84 -30.31
C SER A 499 -24.87 -16.76 -31.46
N ASP A 500 -24.20 -17.90 -31.58
CA ASP A 500 -24.41 -18.87 -32.65
C ASP A 500 -24.44 -18.21 -34.05
N SER A 501 -23.47 -17.32 -34.29
CA SER A 501 -23.30 -16.49 -35.49
C SER A 501 -24.43 -15.50 -35.81
N LYS A 502 -25.36 -15.28 -34.87
CA LYS A 502 -26.46 -14.30 -35.02
C LYS A 502 -26.29 -13.14 -34.06
N ILE A 503 -26.66 -11.95 -34.51
CA ILE A 503 -26.75 -10.78 -33.65
C ILE A 503 -28.00 -10.91 -32.78
N VAL A 504 -27.82 -10.83 -31.47
CA VAL A 504 -28.88 -10.82 -30.46
C VAL A 504 -28.88 -9.43 -29.82
N SER A 505 -30.00 -8.74 -29.96
CA SER A 505 -30.24 -7.43 -29.31
C SER A 505 -31.03 -7.63 -28.03
N VAL A 506 -30.57 -7.00 -26.94
CA VAL A 506 -31.16 -7.03 -25.61
C VAL A 506 -31.60 -5.62 -25.26
N PRO A 507 -32.92 -5.36 -25.19
CA PRO A 507 -33.44 -4.07 -24.75
C PRO A 507 -32.99 -3.75 -23.33
N GLY A 508 -32.67 -2.48 -23.05
CA GLY A 508 -32.22 -2.05 -21.73
C GLY A 508 -33.18 -2.40 -20.58
N SER A 509 -34.50 -2.36 -20.84
CA SER A 509 -35.54 -2.75 -19.89
C SER A 509 -35.48 -4.23 -19.48
N GLU A 510 -34.88 -5.08 -20.31
CA GLU A 510 -34.76 -6.52 -20.10
C GLU A 510 -33.33 -6.93 -19.70
N LEU A 511 -32.37 -6.01 -19.66
CA LEU A 511 -30.95 -6.34 -19.48
C LEU A 511 -30.67 -7.21 -18.24
N MET A 512 -31.34 -6.91 -17.13
CA MET A 512 -31.15 -7.65 -15.88
C MET A 512 -31.73 -9.08 -15.93
N SER A 513 -32.71 -9.36 -16.79
CA SER A 513 -33.26 -10.73 -16.96
C SER A 513 -32.29 -11.65 -17.71
N TYR A 514 -31.34 -11.07 -18.45
CA TYR A 514 -30.27 -11.80 -19.13
C TYR A 514 -29.09 -12.16 -18.21
N ALA A 515 -29.08 -11.67 -16.97
CA ALA A 515 -28.03 -12.00 -16.01
C ALA A 515 -28.03 -13.50 -15.67
N LYS A 516 -26.87 -14.13 -15.77
CA LYS A 516 -26.70 -15.57 -15.49
C LYS A 516 -25.54 -15.79 -14.52
N PRO A 517 -25.60 -16.81 -13.64
CA PRO A 517 -24.45 -17.21 -12.84
C PRO A 517 -23.20 -17.42 -13.71
N TYR A 518 -22.08 -16.83 -13.33
CA TYR A 518 -20.81 -16.92 -14.05
C TYR A 518 -19.72 -17.43 -13.12
N TYR A 519 -19.23 -18.64 -13.40
CA TYR A 519 -18.26 -19.30 -12.55
C TYR A 519 -16.81 -18.97 -12.97
N ILE A 520 -16.04 -18.44 -12.02
CA ILE A 520 -14.59 -18.21 -12.12
C ILE A 520 -13.84 -19.08 -11.11
N SER A 521 -14.25 -19.02 -9.84
CA SER A 521 -13.64 -19.71 -8.70
C SER A 521 -14.72 -19.99 -7.65
N PRO A 522 -14.60 -21.06 -6.82
CA PRO A 522 -15.58 -21.35 -5.77
C PRO A 522 -15.69 -20.25 -4.70
N ALA A 523 -14.74 -19.31 -4.63
CA ALA A 523 -14.76 -18.20 -3.68
C ALA A 523 -15.80 -17.12 -4.03
N PHE A 524 -16.30 -17.07 -5.27
CA PHE A 524 -17.16 -15.98 -5.75
C PHE A 524 -18.50 -16.46 -6.28
N ALA A 525 -19.56 -15.74 -5.92
CA ALA A 525 -20.91 -15.94 -6.42
C ALA A 525 -21.25 -14.85 -7.46
N PHE A 526 -20.57 -14.88 -8.60
CA PHE A 526 -20.80 -13.89 -9.66
C PHE A 526 -22.00 -14.23 -10.53
N VAL A 527 -22.65 -13.17 -11.00
CA VAL A 527 -23.59 -13.16 -12.11
C VAL A 527 -23.05 -12.21 -13.19
N ALA A 528 -23.34 -12.53 -14.45
CA ALA A 528 -22.85 -11.80 -15.60
C ALA A 528 -23.99 -11.46 -16.56
N TYR A 529 -23.98 -10.26 -17.11
CA TYR A 529 -24.89 -9.79 -18.16
C TYR A 529 -24.11 -9.06 -19.26
N PRO A 530 -24.58 -9.06 -20.51
CA PRO A 530 -23.91 -8.36 -21.61
C PRO A 530 -23.88 -6.85 -21.36
N ASN A 531 -22.86 -6.16 -21.88
CA ASN A 531 -22.66 -4.72 -21.68
C ASN A 531 -22.47 -4.02 -23.02
N ARG A 532 -23.35 -3.05 -23.34
CA ARG A 532 -23.32 -2.28 -24.60
C ARG A 532 -23.25 -3.19 -25.83
N ASP A 533 -22.67 -2.71 -26.91
CA ASP A 533 -22.54 -3.44 -28.17
C ASP A 533 -21.19 -4.18 -28.26
N SER A 534 -21.27 -5.50 -28.29
CA SER A 534 -20.13 -6.41 -28.46
C SER A 534 -19.87 -6.76 -29.93
N THR A 535 -20.78 -6.43 -30.84
CA THR A 535 -20.69 -6.84 -32.26
C THR A 535 -19.46 -6.30 -32.99
N PRO A 536 -18.98 -5.05 -32.76
CA PRO A 536 -17.83 -4.53 -33.49
C PRO A 536 -16.51 -5.24 -33.16
N PHE A 537 -16.42 -5.87 -31.98
CA PHE A 537 -15.21 -6.57 -31.55
C PHE A 537 -14.88 -7.81 -32.41
N ARG A 538 -15.84 -8.32 -33.18
CA ARG A 538 -15.55 -9.35 -34.19
C ARG A 538 -14.60 -8.84 -35.27
N GLU A 539 -14.78 -7.59 -35.68
CA GLU A 539 -13.94 -6.92 -36.67
C GLU A 539 -12.70 -6.32 -36.01
N TRP A 540 -12.86 -5.58 -34.91
CA TRP A 540 -11.74 -4.87 -34.27
C TRP A 540 -10.65 -5.80 -33.72
N TYR A 541 -11.02 -7.00 -33.25
CA TYR A 541 -10.04 -8.02 -32.84
C TYR A 541 -9.69 -9.01 -33.95
N ASN A 542 -10.16 -8.79 -35.18
CA ASN A 542 -9.91 -9.64 -36.32
C ASN A 542 -10.26 -11.13 -36.08
N ILE A 543 -11.44 -11.40 -35.52
CA ILE A 543 -11.96 -12.76 -35.25
C ILE A 543 -13.22 -13.06 -36.10
N PRO A 544 -13.17 -12.96 -37.44
CA PRO A 544 -14.33 -13.22 -38.29
C PRO A 544 -14.87 -14.65 -38.14
N GLU A 545 -14.08 -15.59 -37.65
CA GLU A 545 -14.45 -16.98 -37.38
C GLU A 545 -15.24 -17.18 -36.08
N ALA A 546 -15.36 -16.15 -35.23
CA ALA A 546 -16.07 -16.25 -33.97
C ALA A 546 -17.59 -16.35 -34.17
N GLU A 547 -18.16 -17.43 -33.63
CA GLU A 547 -19.60 -17.69 -33.61
C GLU A 547 -20.24 -17.05 -32.37
N THR A 548 -19.45 -16.70 -31.36
CA THR A 548 -19.93 -16.03 -30.14
C THR A 548 -18.96 -14.93 -29.73
N VAL A 549 -19.47 -13.72 -29.53
CA VAL A 549 -18.70 -12.55 -29.08
C VAL A 549 -19.53 -11.81 -28.05
N VAL A 550 -19.08 -11.82 -26.80
CA VAL A 550 -19.76 -11.16 -25.68
C VAL A 550 -18.75 -10.42 -24.82
N ARG A 551 -18.97 -9.12 -24.64
CA ARG A 551 -18.40 -8.33 -23.55
C ARG A 551 -19.52 -8.03 -22.54
N GLY A 552 -19.20 -8.10 -21.25
CA GLY A 552 -20.21 -8.00 -20.22
C GLY A 552 -19.66 -7.60 -18.86
N THR A 553 -20.59 -7.43 -17.92
CA THR A 553 -20.31 -6.94 -16.59
C THR A 553 -20.58 -8.01 -15.54
N LEU A 554 -19.68 -8.13 -14.55
CA LEU A 554 -19.84 -8.97 -13.37
C LEU A 554 -20.48 -8.20 -12.22
N ARG A 555 -21.39 -8.86 -11.50
CA ARG A 555 -21.93 -8.44 -10.21
C ARG A 555 -22.03 -9.65 -9.28
N TYR A 556 -22.25 -9.43 -7.99
CA TYR A 556 -22.61 -10.53 -7.10
C TYR A 556 -24.08 -10.93 -7.28
N GLN A 557 -24.39 -12.18 -6.94
CA GLN A 557 -25.75 -12.71 -6.89
C GLN A 557 -26.71 -11.77 -6.13
N GLY A 558 -27.97 -11.70 -6.56
CA GLY A 558 -29.00 -10.86 -5.96
C GLY A 558 -28.99 -9.40 -6.42
N PHE A 559 -27.92 -8.93 -7.07
CA PHE A 559 -27.85 -7.58 -7.64
C PHE A 559 -28.86 -7.37 -8.79
N PRO A 560 -28.92 -8.24 -9.83
CA PRO A 560 -29.83 -8.02 -10.97
C PRO A 560 -31.31 -7.99 -10.56
N GLU A 561 -31.71 -8.86 -9.63
CA GLU A 561 -33.08 -8.94 -9.14
C GLU A 561 -33.48 -7.68 -8.37
N PHE A 562 -32.55 -7.13 -7.57
CA PHE A 562 -32.79 -5.90 -6.82
C PHE A 562 -32.90 -4.68 -7.75
N ILE A 563 -32.02 -4.58 -8.75
CA ILE A 563 -32.10 -3.52 -9.77
C ILE A 563 -33.37 -3.66 -10.60
N GLY A 564 -33.74 -4.88 -10.99
CA GLY A 564 -34.99 -5.15 -11.71
C GLY A 564 -36.21 -4.64 -10.94
N ALA A 565 -36.23 -4.82 -9.61
CA ALA A 565 -37.28 -4.24 -8.76
C ALA A 565 -37.26 -2.70 -8.79
N LEU A 566 -36.10 -2.05 -8.64
CA LEU A 566 -36.00 -0.58 -8.71
C LEU A 566 -36.46 -0.02 -10.06
N VAL A 567 -36.16 -0.70 -11.17
CA VAL A 567 -36.63 -0.34 -12.52
C VAL A 567 -38.15 -0.43 -12.58
N LYS A 568 -38.74 -1.56 -12.17
CA LYS A 568 -40.22 -1.77 -12.17
C LYS A 568 -40.95 -0.76 -11.28
N LEU A 569 -40.31 -0.30 -10.20
CA LEU A 569 -40.84 0.71 -9.27
C LEU A 569 -40.62 2.15 -9.75
N GLY A 570 -39.95 2.37 -10.89
CA GLY A 570 -39.75 3.70 -11.50
C GLY A 570 -38.59 4.51 -10.91
N TRP A 571 -37.78 3.95 -10.00
CA TRP A 571 -36.71 4.67 -9.31
C TRP A 571 -35.52 5.05 -10.21
N LEU A 572 -35.41 4.45 -11.39
CA LEU A 572 -34.38 4.78 -12.37
C LEU A 572 -34.87 5.80 -13.43
N ASN A 573 -36.05 6.39 -13.23
CA ASN A 573 -36.58 7.42 -14.13
C ASN A 573 -35.85 8.77 -13.95
N GLN A 574 -35.47 9.37 -15.08
CA GLN A 574 -34.76 10.65 -15.19
C GLN A 574 -35.69 11.87 -15.38
N GLU A 575 -36.97 11.64 -15.65
CA GLU A 575 -37.95 12.70 -15.84
C GLU A 575 -38.13 13.51 -14.55
N GLU A 576 -38.11 14.83 -14.68
CA GLU A 576 -38.48 15.73 -13.59
C GLU A 576 -39.92 15.48 -13.16
N LYS A 577 -40.16 15.54 -11.85
CA LYS A 577 -41.46 15.36 -11.22
C LYS A 577 -41.77 16.59 -10.39
N ASP A 578 -42.80 17.35 -10.77
CA ASP A 578 -43.18 18.58 -10.06
C ASP A 578 -43.55 18.36 -8.59
N TRP A 579 -44.04 17.16 -8.27
CA TRP A 579 -44.37 16.78 -6.90
C TRP A 579 -43.15 16.40 -6.05
N LEU A 580 -41.97 16.18 -6.66
CA LEU A 580 -40.75 15.80 -5.95
C LEU A 580 -40.05 17.07 -5.44
N VAL A 581 -40.47 17.51 -4.25
CA VAL A 581 -40.00 18.73 -3.59
C VAL A 581 -39.43 18.42 -2.20
N GLU A 582 -38.65 19.36 -1.67
CA GLU A 582 -38.08 19.28 -0.32
C GLU A 582 -39.16 19.13 0.75
N GLY A 583 -38.81 18.47 1.86
CA GLY A 583 -39.70 18.30 3.02
C GLY A 583 -40.60 17.06 2.99
N LEU A 584 -40.65 16.32 1.88
CA LEU A 584 -41.28 14.99 1.80
C LEU A 584 -40.44 13.95 2.55
N THR A 585 -41.11 12.96 3.14
CA THR A 585 -40.45 11.76 3.69
C THR A 585 -40.18 10.73 2.58
N TRP A 586 -39.24 9.82 2.80
CA TRP A 586 -38.97 8.75 1.84
C TRP A 586 -40.22 7.90 1.56
N ALA A 587 -41.01 7.59 2.59
CA ALA A 587 -42.28 6.88 2.44
C ALA A 587 -43.30 7.64 1.55
N GLN A 588 -43.40 8.97 1.70
CA GLN A 588 -44.28 9.80 0.86
C GLN A 588 -43.82 9.85 -0.60
N VAL A 589 -42.51 9.90 -0.85
CA VAL A 589 -41.97 9.83 -2.21
C VAL A 589 -42.22 8.45 -2.81
N MET A 590 -41.97 7.38 -2.04
CA MET A 590 -42.24 6.01 -2.47
C MET A 590 -43.73 5.80 -2.79
N GLN A 591 -44.64 6.28 -1.95
CA GLN A 591 -46.09 6.25 -2.19
C GLN A 591 -46.43 6.85 -3.56
N LYS A 592 -45.93 8.06 -3.83
CA LYS A 592 -46.20 8.78 -5.08
C LYS A 592 -45.55 8.10 -6.28
N ALA A 593 -44.34 7.57 -6.14
CA ALA A 593 -43.61 6.90 -7.21
C ALA A 593 -44.34 5.63 -7.69
N ILE A 594 -44.91 4.84 -6.77
CA ILE A 594 -45.53 3.54 -7.09
C ILE A 594 -47.08 3.58 -7.14
N GLY A 595 -47.67 4.74 -6.84
CA GLY A 595 -49.11 4.95 -6.80
C GLY A 595 -49.80 4.18 -5.67
N ALA A 596 -49.22 4.14 -4.46
CA ALA A 596 -49.83 3.51 -3.30
C ALA A 596 -50.90 4.39 -2.63
N ALA A 597 -51.86 3.77 -1.94
CA ALA A 597 -53.00 4.46 -1.34
C ALA A 597 -52.59 5.45 -0.23
N ASP A 598 -51.66 5.04 0.62
CA ASP A 598 -51.08 5.85 1.69
C ASP A 598 -49.57 5.55 1.81
N ALA A 599 -48.90 6.29 2.68
CA ALA A 599 -47.47 6.14 2.92
C ALA A 599 -47.15 5.05 3.95
N GLU A 600 -48.13 4.33 4.52
CA GLU A 600 -47.86 3.31 5.54
C GLU A 600 -47.05 2.15 4.97
N GLU A 601 -46.08 1.64 5.74
CA GLU A 601 -45.14 0.63 5.23
C GLU A 601 -45.86 -0.64 4.74
N SER A 602 -46.91 -1.09 5.43
CA SER A 602 -47.70 -2.25 5.01
C SER A 602 -48.33 -2.05 3.63
N THR A 603 -48.88 -0.86 3.36
CA THR A 603 -49.47 -0.47 2.07
C THR A 603 -48.41 -0.39 0.98
N LEU A 604 -47.26 0.25 1.28
CA LEU A 604 -46.14 0.35 0.35
C LEU A 604 -45.60 -1.04 -0.03
N VAL A 605 -45.41 -1.92 0.96
CA VAL A 605 -44.92 -3.29 0.74
C VAL A 605 -45.92 -4.12 -0.08
N ALA A 606 -47.23 -4.03 0.21
CA ALA A 606 -48.25 -4.69 -0.58
C ALA A 606 -48.21 -4.23 -2.04
N ARG A 607 -48.11 -2.92 -2.27
CA ARG A 607 -48.02 -2.35 -3.62
C ARG A 607 -46.74 -2.76 -4.36
N VAL A 608 -45.61 -2.85 -3.67
CA VAL A 608 -44.37 -3.39 -4.25
C VAL A 608 -44.57 -4.84 -4.69
N LYS A 609 -45.23 -5.67 -3.88
CA LYS A 609 -45.54 -7.08 -4.22
C LYS A 609 -46.50 -7.23 -5.41
N GLU A 610 -47.35 -6.24 -5.68
CA GLU A 610 -48.20 -6.22 -6.87
C GLU A 610 -47.44 -5.82 -8.15
N LEU A 611 -46.49 -4.88 -8.04
CA LEU A 611 -45.77 -4.32 -9.19
C LEU A 611 -44.54 -5.13 -9.60
N VAL A 612 -43.94 -5.85 -8.67
CA VAL A 612 -42.70 -6.58 -8.88
C VAL A 612 -42.97 -8.08 -8.81
N GLU A 613 -42.64 -8.78 -9.89
CA GLU A 613 -42.64 -10.24 -9.92
C GLU A 613 -41.36 -10.76 -9.28
N PHE A 614 -41.52 -11.54 -8.20
CA PHE A 614 -40.40 -12.14 -7.48
C PHE A 614 -40.24 -13.62 -7.85
N PRO A 615 -38.99 -14.13 -7.98
CA PRO A 615 -38.76 -15.55 -8.27
C PRO A 615 -39.30 -16.49 -7.19
N ASN A 616 -39.28 -16.07 -5.92
CA ASN A 616 -39.78 -16.80 -4.76
C ASN A 616 -39.96 -15.86 -3.56
N GLU A 617 -40.57 -16.35 -2.48
CA GLU A 617 -40.83 -15.54 -1.29
C GLU A 617 -39.56 -15.12 -0.54
N ALA A 618 -38.48 -15.90 -0.63
CA ALA A 618 -37.20 -15.53 -0.01
C ALA A 618 -36.58 -14.30 -0.71
N GLU A 619 -36.62 -14.26 -2.04
CA GLU A 619 -36.17 -13.09 -2.82
C GLU A 619 -37.06 -11.87 -2.60
N SER A 620 -38.39 -12.07 -2.54
CA SER A 620 -39.34 -11.02 -2.15
C SER A 620 -38.97 -10.41 -0.79
N THR A 621 -38.75 -11.25 0.22
CA THR A 621 -38.34 -10.82 1.56
C THR A 621 -36.99 -10.08 1.55
N ARG A 622 -35.99 -10.60 0.81
CA ARG A 622 -34.66 -9.99 0.70
C ARG A 622 -34.72 -8.60 0.07
N ILE A 623 -35.43 -8.46 -1.05
CA ILE A 623 -35.54 -7.18 -1.77
C ILE A 623 -36.31 -6.16 -0.93
N ILE A 624 -37.45 -6.53 -0.35
CA ILE A 624 -38.21 -5.64 0.54
C ILE A 624 -37.36 -5.18 1.73
N SER A 625 -36.59 -6.10 2.34
CA SER A 625 -35.65 -5.75 3.41
C SER A 625 -34.57 -4.76 2.95
N GLY A 626 -34.05 -4.92 1.73
CA GLY A 626 -33.09 -3.99 1.18
C GLY A 626 -33.69 -2.62 0.83
N LEU A 627 -34.92 -2.55 0.32
CA LEU A 627 -35.62 -1.26 0.11
C LEU A 627 -35.82 -0.53 1.45
N ARG A 628 -36.13 -1.28 2.52
CA ARG A 628 -36.18 -0.77 3.89
C ARG A 628 -34.82 -0.28 4.37
N TRP A 629 -33.75 -1.03 4.12
CA TRP A 629 -32.37 -0.65 4.47
C TRP A 629 -31.93 0.65 3.76
N ILE A 630 -32.31 0.83 2.50
CA ILE A 630 -32.07 2.10 1.77
C ILE A 630 -32.85 3.26 2.44
N GLY A 631 -33.92 2.96 3.16
CA GLY A 631 -34.78 3.94 3.84
C GLY A 631 -36.02 4.33 3.03
N LEU A 632 -36.34 3.62 1.94
CA LEU A 632 -37.45 4.00 1.05
C LEU A 632 -38.84 3.91 1.70
N PHE A 633 -38.95 3.27 2.87
CA PHE A 633 -40.17 3.21 3.67
C PHE A 633 -40.11 4.09 4.93
N SER A 634 -39.08 4.93 5.08
CA SER A 634 -38.89 5.74 6.27
C SER A 634 -39.96 6.85 6.37
N GLN A 635 -40.69 6.84 7.49
CA GLN A 635 -41.71 7.85 7.82
C GLN A 635 -41.11 9.14 8.40
N THR A 636 -39.89 9.07 8.92
CA THR A 636 -39.28 10.16 9.67
C THR A 636 -38.17 10.86 8.89
N GLU A 637 -37.41 10.11 8.07
CA GLU A 637 -36.33 10.69 7.27
C GLU A 637 -36.87 11.46 6.08
N LYS A 638 -36.38 12.70 5.95
CA LYS A 638 -36.70 13.58 4.82
C LYS A 638 -35.81 13.26 3.62
N VAL A 639 -36.39 13.38 2.44
CA VAL A 639 -35.67 13.22 1.17
C VAL A 639 -34.88 14.49 0.86
N VAL A 640 -33.64 14.33 0.44
CA VAL A 640 -32.86 15.41 -0.19
C VAL A 640 -33.06 15.29 -1.70
N VAL A 641 -33.79 16.23 -2.29
CA VAL A 641 -34.16 16.13 -3.71
C VAL A 641 -32.99 16.59 -4.57
N ARG A 642 -32.63 15.76 -5.56
CA ARG A 642 -31.58 16.09 -6.54
C ARG A 642 -32.18 16.10 -7.94
N ALA A 643 -31.98 17.20 -8.66
CA ALA A 643 -32.41 17.39 -10.05
C ALA A 643 -33.90 17.09 -10.32
N LYS A 644 -34.76 17.17 -9.28
CA LYS A 644 -36.21 16.91 -9.33
C LYS A 644 -36.63 15.58 -9.97
N ASN A 645 -35.74 14.59 -10.07
CA ASN A 645 -36.05 13.26 -10.60
C ASN A 645 -35.69 12.17 -9.59
N LEU A 646 -36.31 11.00 -9.76
CA LEU A 646 -36.18 9.88 -8.82
C LEU A 646 -34.77 9.26 -8.86
N LEU A 647 -34.15 9.14 -10.05
CA LEU A 647 -32.82 8.57 -10.20
C LEU A 647 -31.76 9.35 -9.42
N ASP A 648 -31.68 10.66 -9.65
CA ASP A 648 -30.65 11.49 -9.03
C ASP A 648 -30.87 11.63 -7.52
N THR A 649 -32.14 11.64 -7.09
CA THR A 649 -32.53 11.61 -5.67
C THR A 649 -32.11 10.29 -5.00
N LEU A 650 -32.32 9.15 -5.66
CA LEU A 650 -31.83 7.86 -5.19
C LEU A 650 -30.29 7.80 -5.17
N CYS A 651 -29.61 8.33 -6.20
CA CYS A 651 -28.14 8.38 -6.25
C CYS A 651 -27.56 9.07 -5.00
N ALA A 652 -28.14 10.22 -4.60
CA ALA A 652 -27.70 10.94 -3.41
C ALA A 652 -27.75 10.08 -2.14
N ARG A 653 -28.82 9.28 -2.00
CA ARG A 653 -28.99 8.36 -0.88
C ARG A 653 -27.98 7.23 -0.91
N LEU A 654 -27.83 6.59 -2.06
CA LEU A 654 -26.93 5.44 -2.23
C LEU A 654 -25.45 5.81 -2.10
N GLU A 655 -25.05 7.01 -2.53
CA GLU A 655 -23.70 7.55 -2.33
C GLU A 655 -23.32 7.62 -0.84
N THR A 656 -24.30 7.93 0.02
CA THR A 656 -24.08 8.01 1.47
C THR A 656 -24.00 6.62 2.10
N LEU A 657 -24.93 5.74 1.73
CA LEU A 657 -25.10 4.42 2.36
C LEU A 657 -24.11 3.36 1.85
N MET A 658 -23.62 3.49 0.62
CA MET A 658 -22.84 2.44 -0.07
C MET A 658 -21.47 2.96 -0.52
N LYS A 659 -20.88 3.86 0.27
CA LYS A 659 -19.46 4.21 0.16
C LYS A 659 -18.59 3.15 0.82
N TYR A 660 -17.30 3.13 0.45
CA TYR A 660 -16.30 2.37 1.21
C TYR A 660 -16.02 3.08 2.54
N GLU A 661 -15.91 2.30 3.60
CA GLU A 661 -15.53 2.73 4.94
C GLU A 661 -14.03 2.53 5.18
N GLU A 662 -13.50 3.11 6.26
CA GLU A 662 -12.10 2.94 6.61
C GLU A 662 -11.76 1.46 6.86
N GLY A 663 -10.66 0.98 6.28
CA GLY A 663 -10.24 -0.41 6.40
C GLY A 663 -10.84 -1.36 5.36
N GLU A 664 -11.88 -0.93 4.63
CA GLU A 664 -12.47 -1.73 3.56
C GLU A 664 -11.66 -1.68 2.27
N ARG A 665 -11.90 -2.66 1.39
CA ARG A 665 -11.21 -2.76 0.09
C ARG A 665 -12.16 -3.19 -1.02
N ASP A 666 -11.89 -2.70 -2.23
CA ASP A 666 -12.55 -3.14 -3.45
C ASP A 666 -11.83 -4.33 -4.09
N LEU A 667 -12.46 -4.86 -5.12
CA LEU A 667 -12.04 -5.99 -5.96
C LEU A 667 -12.30 -5.62 -7.41
N VAL A 668 -11.30 -5.79 -8.26
CA VAL A 668 -11.44 -5.88 -9.71
C VAL A 668 -11.30 -7.33 -10.12
N MET A 669 -12.33 -7.84 -10.80
CA MET A 669 -12.31 -9.14 -11.44
C MET A 669 -12.53 -8.95 -12.95
N LEU A 670 -11.57 -9.37 -13.76
CA LEU A 670 -11.67 -9.38 -15.22
C LEU A 670 -11.28 -10.77 -15.72
N GLN A 671 -12.13 -11.41 -16.52
CA GLN A 671 -11.80 -12.67 -17.15
C GLN A 671 -12.21 -12.68 -18.63
N HIS A 672 -11.23 -13.00 -19.47
CA HIS A 672 -11.45 -13.49 -20.82
C HIS A 672 -11.58 -15.00 -20.83
N LYS A 673 -12.46 -15.52 -21.69
CA LYS A 673 -12.60 -16.94 -22.00
C LYS A 673 -12.68 -17.11 -23.50
N PHE A 674 -11.76 -17.91 -24.03
CA PHE A 674 -11.65 -18.23 -25.44
C PHE A 674 -11.93 -19.72 -25.64
N VAL A 675 -12.88 -20.05 -26.50
CA VAL A 675 -13.01 -21.41 -27.03
C VAL A 675 -12.27 -21.44 -28.36
N VAL A 676 -11.20 -22.24 -28.41
CA VAL A 676 -10.27 -22.30 -29.54
C VAL A 676 -10.41 -23.64 -30.24
N GLU A 677 -10.51 -23.61 -31.57
CA GLU A 677 -10.35 -24.78 -32.44
C GLU A 677 -8.96 -24.72 -33.06
N TRP A 678 -8.09 -25.66 -32.72
CA TRP A 678 -6.73 -25.75 -33.26
C TRP A 678 -6.72 -26.35 -34.67
N ALA A 679 -5.61 -26.19 -35.39
CA ALA A 679 -5.45 -26.69 -36.76
C ALA A 679 -5.61 -28.22 -36.90
N ASP A 680 -5.38 -28.98 -35.82
CA ASP A 680 -5.59 -30.42 -35.75
C ASP A 680 -7.06 -30.81 -35.45
N GLY A 681 -7.95 -29.82 -35.32
CA GLY A 681 -9.36 -29.99 -34.97
C GLY A 681 -9.64 -30.15 -33.47
N LYS A 682 -8.61 -30.07 -32.60
CA LYS A 682 -8.79 -30.15 -31.15
C LYS A 682 -9.39 -28.85 -30.63
N GLU A 683 -10.41 -28.97 -29.78
CA GLU A 683 -10.97 -27.83 -29.06
C GLU A 683 -10.38 -27.69 -27.65
N GLU A 684 -10.03 -26.46 -27.29
CA GLU A 684 -9.58 -26.09 -25.94
C GLU A 684 -10.28 -24.83 -25.46
N THR A 685 -10.38 -24.68 -24.14
CA THR A 685 -10.86 -23.43 -23.53
C THR A 685 -9.71 -22.77 -22.78
N LEU A 686 -9.35 -21.57 -23.21
CA LEU A 686 -8.35 -20.72 -22.58
C LEU A 686 -9.07 -19.68 -21.73
N THR A 687 -8.48 -19.33 -20.58
CA THR A 687 -8.92 -18.20 -19.77
C THR A 687 -7.76 -17.28 -19.48
N SER A 688 -7.99 -15.97 -19.49
CA SER A 688 -7.03 -14.94 -19.04
C SER A 688 -7.72 -14.17 -17.92
N THR A 689 -7.18 -14.19 -16.69
CA THR A 689 -7.89 -13.68 -15.49
C THR A 689 -7.06 -12.71 -14.67
N LEU A 690 -7.62 -11.55 -14.35
CA LEU A 690 -7.09 -10.56 -13.41
C LEU A 690 -7.99 -10.54 -12.17
N GLU A 691 -7.37 -10.78 -11.02
CA GLU A 691 -7.96 -10.63 -9.69
C GLU A 691 -7.10 -9.63 -8.91
N ALA A 692 -7.63 -8.44 -8.64
CA ALA A 692 -6.90 -7.39 -7.94
C ALA A 692 -7.74 -6.80 -6.80
N TYR A 693 -7.15 -6.72 -5.60
CA TYR A 693 -7.76 -6.08 -4.43
C TYR A 693 -7.17 -4.69 -4.19
N GLY A 694 -8.01 -3.79 -3.67
CA GLY A 694 -7.57 -2.49 -3.17
C GLY A 694 -6.75 -2.62 -1.88
N TYR A 695 -5.98 -1.58 -1.59
CA TYR A 695 -5.23 -1.47 -0.34
C TYR A 695 -6.05 -0.64 0.67
N PRO A 696 -6.39 -1.16 1.86
CA PRO A 696 -7.23 -0.46 2.85
C PRO A 696 -6.79 0.95 3.25
N LYS A 697 -5.50 1.29 3.11
CA LYS A 697 -4.92 2.62 3.36
C LYS A 697 -4.17 3.17 2.14
N GLY A 698 -4.49 2.67 0.95
CA GLY A 698 -3.86 3.07 -0.31
C GLY A 698 -4.89 3.16 -1.43
N HIS A 699 -4.43 2.93 -2.66
CA HIS A 699 -5.32 3.01 -3.81
C HIS A 699 -6.25 1.80 -3.90
N SER A 700 -7.47 2.05 -4.35
CA SER A 700 -8.42 1.01 -4.74
C SER A 700 -7.91 0.24 -5.97
N ALA A 701 -8.33 -1.02 -6.13
CA ALA A 701 -8.05 -1.81 -7.32
C ALA A 701 -8.58 -1.11 -8.58
N MET A 702 -9.78 -0.51 -8.51
CA MET A 702 -10.34 0.27 -9.61
C MET A 702 -9.46 1.47 -9.98
N ALA A 703 -9.01 2.26 -8.99
CA ALA A 703 -8.16 3.41 -9.27
C ALA A 703 -6.83 2.99 -9.91
N ARG A 704 -6.21 1.92 -9.41
CA ARG A 704 -4.94 1.41 -9.95
C ARG A 704 -5.08 0.86 -11.36
N THR A 705 -6.08 0.00 -11.59
CA THR A 705 -6.28 -0.67 -12.88
C THR A 705 -6.79 0.26 -13.98
N VAL A 706 -7.24 1.48 -13.64
CA VAL A 706 -7.55 2.53 -14.60
C VAL A 706 -6.40 3.54 -14.73
N GLY A 707 -5.88 4.04 -13.61
CA GLY A 707 -4.91 5.13 -13.60
C GLY A 707 -3.51 4.71 -14.04
N VAL A 708 -3.05 3.50 -13.67
CA VAL A 708 -1.70 3.04 -14.03
C VAL A 708 -1.55 2.80 -15.54
N PRO A 709 -2.45 2.07 -16.24
CA PRO A 709 -2.39 1.96 -17.70
C PRO A 709 -2.43 3.33 -18.40
N CYS A 710 -3.24 4.26 -17.89
CA CYS A 710 -3.31 5.63 -18.42
C CYS A 710 -1.98 6.38 -18.28
N GLY A 711 -1.32 6.27 -17.12
CA GLY A 711 0.00 6.85 -16.88
C GLY A 711 1.08 6.24 -17.77
N ILE A 712 1.09 4.91 -17.92
CA ILE A 712 2.00 4.18 -18.82
C ILE A 712 1.83 4.66 -20.25
N ALA A 713 0.59 4.65 -20.74
CA ALA A 713 0.26 5.04 -22.12
C ALA A 713 0.66 6.50 -22.40
N THR A 714 0.41 7.40 -21.44
CA THR A 714 0.87 8.79 -21.52
C THR A 714 2.39 8.89 -21.66
N GLN A 715 3.14 8.18 -20.82
CA GLN A 715 4.60 8.20 -20.88
C GLN A 715 5.11 7.65 -22.22
N LEU A 716 4.52 6.56 -22.73
CA LEU A 716 4.88 5.98 -24.02
C LEU A 716 4.57 6.90 -25.21
N VAL A 717 3.52 7.73 -25.13
CA VAL A 717 3.26 8.78 -26.14
C VAL A 717 4.31 9.88 -26.04
N LEU A 718 4.64 10.35 -24.83
CA LEU A 718 5.65 11.41 -24.62
C LEU A 718 7.07 11.00 -25.04
N ASP A 719 7.41 9.72 -24.84
CA ASP A 719 8.69 9.13 -25.24
C ASP A 719 8.73 8.75 -26.74
N GLY A 720 7.62 8.91 -27.46
CA GLY A 720 7.52 8.63 -28.91
C GLY A 720 7.42 7.15 -29.28
N VAL A 721 7.25 6.25 -28.31
CA VAL A 721 7.02 4.82 -28.54
C VAL A 721 5.66 4.61 -29.22
N LEU A 722 4.63 5.33 -28.76
CA LEU A 722 3.30 5.37 -29.38
C LEU A 722 3.16 6.68 -30.16
N SER A 723 3.52 6.65 -31.44
CA SER A 723 3.68 7.86 -32.26
C SER A 723 2.72 7.99 -33.45
N THR A 724 1.89 6.98 -33.73
CA THR A 724 0.94 7.01 -34.86
C THR A 724 -0.17 8.05 -34.65
N PRO A 725 -0.27 9.10 -35.49
CA PRO A 725 -1.29 10.13 -35.32
C PRO A 725 -2.73 9.63 -35.55
N GLY A 726 -3.70 10.40 -35.06
CA GLY A 726 -5.13 10.11 -35.19
C GLY A 726 -5.77 9.59 -33.91
N VAL A 727 -7.03 9.18 -34.03
CA VAL A 727 -7.85 8.66 -32.92
C VAL A 727 -7.62 7.15 -32.82
N GLN A 728 -6.84 6.77 -31.82
CA GLN A 728 -6.33 5.40 -31.62
C GLN A 728 -7.01 4.72 -30.43
N ALA A 729 -7.01 3.38 -30.46
CA ALA A 729 -7.42 2.49 -29.38
C ALA A 729 -6.52 1.24 -29.41
N PRO A 730 -6.32 0.54 -28.28
CA PRO A 730 -5.41 -0.61 -28.18
C PRO A 730 -6.01 -1.88 -28.81
N TYR A 731 -6.18 -1.91 -30.13
CA TYR A 731 -6.76 -3.06 -30.85
C TYR A 731 -5.73 -3.87 -31.64
N THR A 732 -4.48 -3.43 -31.70
CA THR A 732 -3.39 -4.11 -32.41
C THR A 732 -2.21 -4.37 -31.49
N LYS A 733 -1.39 -5.36 -31.84
CA LYS A 733 -0.22 -5.73 -31.04
C LYS A 733 0.76 -4.58 -30.87
N GLU A 734 0.91 -3.76 -31.89
CA GLU A 734 1.85 -2.63 -31.92
C GLU A 734 1.52 -1.59 -30.84
N ILE A 735 0.24 -1.42 -30.51
CA ILE A 735 -0.19 -0.55 -29.40
C ILE A 735 -0.23 -1.34 -28.09
N CYS A 736 -0.73 -2.58 -28.11
CA CYS A 736 -0.98 -3.37 -26.91
C CYS A 736 0.30 -3.83 -26.20
N ASP A 737 1.28 -4.37 -26.94
CA ASP A 737 2.45 -5.02 -26.34
C ASP A 737 3.33 -4.05 -25.54
N PRO A 738 3.69 -2.84 -26.05
CA PRO A 738 4.48 -1.89 -25.28
C PRO A 738 3.81 -1.47 -23.96
N ILE A 739 2.48 -1.31 -23.95
CA ILE A 739 1.74 -0.96 -22.73
C ILE A 739 1.68 -2.15 -21.78
N ARG A 740 1.35 -3.34 -22.29
CA ARG A 740 1.20 -4.57 -21.52
C ARG A 740 2.49 -4.96 -20.81
N GLU A 741 3.63 -4.90 -21.50
CA GLU A 741 4.92 -5.29 -20.91
C GLU A 741 5.32 -4.41 -19.73
N VAL A 742 5.05 -3.09 -19.81
CA VAL A 742 5.28 -2.18 -18.68
C VAL A 742 4.27 -2.44 -17.57
N LEU A 743 3.00 -2.69 -17.92
CA LEU A 743 1.95 -2.97 -16.95
C LEU A 743 2.24 -4.26 -16.14
N GLU A 744 2.78 -5.30 -16.77
CA GLU A 744 3.22 -6.53 -16.11
C GLU A 744 4.37 -6.27 -15.11
N ARG A 745 5.30 -5.36 -15.42
CA ARG A 745 6.37 -4.94 -14.50
C ARG A 745 5.84 -4.15 -13.29
N GLU A 746 4.72 -3.45 -13.45
CA GLU A 746 3.98 -2.82 -12.35
C GLU A 746 3.17 -3.85 -11.50
N GLY A 747 3.27 -5.14 -11.82
CA GLY A 747 2.56 -6.21 -11.11
C GLY A 747 1.06 -6.25 -11.43
N LEU A 748 0.63 -5.69 -12.57
CA LEU A 748 -0.74 -5.73 -13.06
C LEU A 748 -0.80 -6.55 -14.35
N GLY A 749 -1.49 -7.69 -14.31
CA GLY A 749 -1.62 -8.53 -15.49
C GLY A 749 -2.64 -9.65 -15.33
N LEU A 750 -2.99 -10.27 -16.45
CA LEU A 750 -3.92 -11.40 -16.46
C LEU A 750 -3.13 -12.71 -16.50
N ILE A 751 -3.55 -13.67 -15.67
CA ILE A 751 -2.98 -15.01 -15.64
C ILE A 751 -3.72 -15.89 -16.64
N GLU A 752 -3.00 -16.42 -17.62
CA GLU A 752 -3.53 -17.33 -18.62
C GLU A 752 -3.53 -18.79 -18.13
N LYS A 753 -4.61 -19.53 -18.40
CA LYS A 753 -4.77 -20.95 -18.07
C LYS A 753 -5.54 -21.68 -19.16
N VAL A 754 -5.17 -22.93 -19.41
CA VAL A 754 -5.99 -23.88 -20.17
C VAL A 754 -6.93 -24.58 -19.20
N LEU A 755 -8.24 -24.49 -19.42
CA LEU A 755 -9.20 -25.25 -18.64
C LEU A 755 -9.14 -26.73 -19.06
N PRO A 756 -9.11 -27.69 -18.12
CA PRO A 756 -9.12 -29.10 -18.46
C PRO A 756 -10.34 -29.41 -19.33
N GLY A 757 -10.09 -29.94 -20.52
CA GLY A 757 -11.15 -30.27 -21.48
C GLY A 757 -12.24 -31.16 -20.87
N ASP A 758 -13.40 -31.14 -21.52
CA ASP A 758 -14.69 -31.74 -21.14
C ASP A 758 -14.63 -33.25 -20.76
N ALA A 759 -13.48 -33.91 -20.95
CA ALA A 759 -13.18 -35.26 -20.46
C ALA A 759 -13.26 -35.38 -18.92
N GLN A 760 -12.80 -34.39 -18.14
CA GLN A 760 -12.92 -34.43 -16.67
C GLN A 760 -14.36 -34.16 -16.21
N SER A 761 -15.11 -33.30 -16.91
CA SER A 761 -16.54 -33.04 -16.67
C SER A 761 -17.38 -34.30 -16.96
N ARG A 762 -17.09 -35.01 -18.06
CA ARG A 762 -17.72 -36.31 -18.39
C ARG A 762 -17.35 -37.40 -17.39
N ARG A 763 -16.12 -37.41 -16.87
CA ARG A 763 -15.67 -38.35 -15.82
C ARG A 763 -16.35 -38.05 -14.48
N ALA A 764 -16.53 -36.77 -14.14
CA ALA A 764 -17.28 -36.32 -12.95
C ALA A 764 -18.77 -36.62 -13.06
N LYS A 765 -19.40 -36.36 -14.23
CA LYS A 765 -20.79 -36.75 -14.53
C LYS A 765 -20.99 -38.27 -14.51
N ARG A 766 -20.05 -39.06 -15.04
CA ARG A 766 -20.05 -40.53 -14.91
C ARG A 766 -19.90 -40.99 -13.46
N LYS A 767 -19.07 -40.30 -12.66
CA LYS A 767 -18.89 -40.60 -11.23
C LYS A 767 -20.16 -40.28 -10.43
N GLN A 768 -20.82 -39.15 -10.71
CA GLN A 768 -22.13 -38.80 -10.13
C GLN A 768 -23.24 -39.75 -10.56
N ALA A 769 -23.28 -40.16 -11.83
CA ALA A 769 -24.24 -41.17 -12.32
C ALA A 769 -24.03 -42.53 -11.66
N ASN A 770 -22.77 -42.97 -11.47
CA ASN A 770 -22.46 -44.19 -10.72
C ASN A 770 -22.81 -44.10 -9.24
N ILE A 771 -22.60 -42.94 -8.60
CA ILE A 771 -23.03 -42.70 -7.21
C ILE A 771 -24.56 -42.73 -7.11
N ALA A 772 -25.28 -42.16 -8.08
CA ALA A 772 -26.74 -42.22 -8.13
C ALA A 772 -27.25 -43.67 -8.33
N LEU A 773 -26.57 -44.46 -9.15
CA LEU A 773 -26.87 -45.88 -9.38
C LEU A 773 -26.61 -46.73 -8.12
N GLN A 774 -25.51 -46.46 -7.40
CA GLN A 774 -25.19 -47.10 -6.12
C GLN A 774 -26.20 -46.74 -5.04
N LYS A 775 -26.63 -45.47 -4.97
CA LYS A 775 -27.70 -45.02 -4.05
C LYS A 775 -29.04 -45.70 -4.34
N ARG A 776 -29.40 -45.91 -5.62
CA ARG A 776 -30.61 -46.66 -6.01
C ARG A 776 -30.52 -48.15 -5.63
N ARG A 777 -29.36 -48.78 -5.77
CA ARG A 777 -29.15 -50.18 -5.32
C ARG A 777 -29.20 -50.30 -3.80
N LEU A 778 -28.64 -49.35 -3.07
CA LEU A 778 -28.71 -49.33 -1.59
C LEU A 778 -30.16 -49.13 -1.10
N ALA A 779 -30.93 -48.26 -1.74
CA ALA A 779 -32.35 -48.06 -1.43
C ALA A 779 -33.19 -49.34 -1.66
N GLY A 780 -32.89 -50.08 -2.73
CA GLY A 780 -33.54 -51.36 -3.02
C GLY A 780 -33.18 -52.48 -2.03
N LEU A 781 -31.93 -52.54 -1.55
CA LEU A 781 -31.48 -53.51 -0.55
C LEU A 781 -32.01 -53.23 0.86
N LEU A 782 -32.35 -51.98 1.16
CA LEU A 782 -32.85 -51.53 2.47
C LEU A 782 -34.38 -51.39 2.53
N GLY A 783 -35.10 -51.64 1.42
CA GLY A 783 -36.57 -51.59 1.37
C GLY A 783 -37.19 -50.21 1.63
N LEU A 784 -36.46 -49.12 1.37
CA LEU A 784 -36.89 -47.74 1.65
C LEU A 784 -37.16 -46.94 0.36
N SER A 785 -38.12 -46.00 0.42
CA SER A 785 -38.37 -45.07 -0.69
C SER A 785 -37.21 -44.07 -0.86
N LEU A 786 -36.94 -43.65 -2.10
CA LEU A 786 -35.85 -42.71 -2.42
C LEU A 786 -35.95 -41.39 -1.64
N GLN A 787 -37.17 -40.91 -1.34
CA GLN A 787 -37.40 -39.69 -0.57
C GLN A 787 -36.94 -39.82 0.89
N THR A 788 -37.09 -41.01 1.49
CA THR A 788 -36.69 -41.26 2.89
C THR A 788 -35.17 -41.32 3.04
N LEU A 789 -34.46 -41.84 2.03
CA LEU A 789 -32.99 -41.87 2.00
C LEU A 789 -32.39 -40.46 1.80
N PHE A 790 -33.09 -39.59 1.06
CA PHE A 790 -32.67 -38.20 0.84
C PHE A 790 -32.75 -37.35 2.12
N HIS A 791 -33.75 -37.58 2.97
CA HIS A 791 -33.93 -36.83 4.22
C HIS A 791 -32.83 -37.10 5.25
N HIS A 792 -32.22 -38.30 5.25
CA HIS A 792 -31.14 -38.66 6.18
C HIS A 792 -29.72 -38.35 5.69
N LEU A 793 -29.52 -37.98 4.41
CA LEU A 793 -28.19 -37.77 3.83
C LEU A 793 -27.81 -36.31 3.56
N HIS A 794 -28.62 -35.34 4.00
CA HIS A 794 -28.23 -33.93 4.02
C HIS A 794 -27.50 -33.58 5.32
N LEU A 795 -26.23 -33.99 5.43
CA LEU A 795 -25.22 -33.38 6.30
C LEU A 795 -23.84 -33.76 5.74
N ASN A 796 -23.11 -32.75 5.26
CA ASN A 796 -21.71 -32.89 4.85
C ASN A 796 -20.87 -33.10 6.12
N ASP A 797 -20.68 -34.35 6.53
CA ASP A 797 -19.58 -34.74 7.42
C ASP A 797 -19.19 -36.19 7.12
N ARG A 798 -17.98 -36.38 6.58
CA ARG A 798 -17.38 -37.71 6.32
C ARG A 798 -17.15 -38.55 7.59
N ILE A 799 -17.42 -38.01 8.77
CA ILE A 799 -17.10 -38.63 10.06
C ILE A 799 -18.28 -39.45 10.64
N ARG A 800 -19.53 -39.24 10.22
CA ARG A 800 -20.69 -39.96 10.80
C ARG A 800 -21.09 -41.27 10.11
N VAL A 801 -20.70 -41.49 8.85
CA VAL A 801 -21.03 -42.73 8.12
C VAL A 801 -20.27 -43.94 8.67
N VAL A 802 -19.03 -43.75 9.16
CA VAL A 802 -18.23 -44.80 9.81
C VAL A 802 -18.79 -45.13 11.21
N TRP A 803 -19.38 -44.14 11.89
CA TRP A 803 -19.93 -44.32 13.24
C TRP A 803 -21.27 -45.08 13.24
N LEU A 804 -22.17 -44.79 12.29
CA LEU A 804 -23.45 -45.51 12.15
C LEU A 804 -23.29 -46.96 11.64
N ALA A 805 -22.28 -47.23 10.80
CA ALA A 805 -21.95 -48.60 10.39
C ALA A 805 -21.41 -49.44 11.57
N SER A 806 -20.76 -48.82 12.56
CA SER A 806 -20.24 -49.51 13.76
C SER A 806 -21.33 -49.97 14.73
N GLN A 807 -22.48 -49.28 14.75
CA GLN A 807 -23.60 -49.57 15.66
C GLN A 807 -24.53 -50.68 15.11
N LEU A 808 -24.62 -50.84 13.79
CA LEU A 808 -25.48 -51.87 13.15
C LEU A 808 -24.83 -53.26 13.07
N PHE A 809 -23.53 -53.39 13.33
CA PHE A 809 -22.82 -54.68 13.36
C PHE A 809 -22.55 -55.23 14.78
N HIS A 810 -22.96 -54.52 15.84
CA HIS A 810 -22.81 -54.98 17.24
C HIS A 810 -23.95 -55.91 17.69
N GLY A 811 -24.18 -56.96 16.91
CA GLY A 811 -25.25 -57.91 17.17
C GLY A 811 -24.97 -59.29 16.60
N ARG A 812 -23.81 -59.90 16.89
CA ARG A 812 -23.59 -61.36 16.90
C ARG A 812 -22.17 -61.75 17.37
N LYS A 813 -22.15 -62.35 18.56
CA LYS A 813 -21.29 -63.45 19.08
C LYS A 813 -19.76 -63.30 19.20
N GLN A 814 -19.34 -63.61 20.43
CA GLN A 814 -18.02 -64.01 20.95
C GLN A 814 -17.26 -65.05 20.10
N CYS A 815 -15.93 -64.91 20.00
CA CYS A 815 -14.95 -65.91 20.46
C CYS A 815 -13.48 -65.52 20.14
N ALA A 816 -12.60 -65.79 21.12
CA ALA A 816 -11.20 -66.23 21.03
C ALA A 816 -10.07 -65.31 20.47
N HIS A 817 -9.15 -65.00 21.39
CA HIS A 817 -7.67 -65.09 21.33
C HIS A 817 -6.80 -64.47 20.20
N SER A 818 -5.82 -63.69 20.69
CA SER A 818 -4.37 -63.65 20.37
C SER A 818 -3.81 -63.17 19.02
N ASN A 819 -2.89 -62.19 19.12
CA ASN A 819 -1.62 -61.96 18.40
C ASN A 819 -1.57 -61.74 16.87
N ALA A 820 -0.56 -60.94 16.49
CA ALA A 820 -0.13 -60.44 15.16
C ALA A 820 -0.98 -59.28 14.62
N TRP A 821 -0.43 -58.11 14.27
CA TRP A 821 0.63 -57.92 13.28
C TRP A 821 1.54 -56.72 13.57
N GLN A 822 2.84 -57.02 13.56
CA GLN A 822 3.97 -56.14 13.30
C GLN A 822 4.55 -56.60 11.94
N GLU A 823 5.21 -55.68 11.24
CA GLU A 823 6.25 -55.87 10.21
C GLU A 823 5.99 -55.75 8.69
N LEU A 824 6.98 -55.06 8.08
CA LEU A 824 7.49 -54.98 6.69
C LEU A 824 6.89 -53.90 5.75
N HIS A 825 7.52 -52.71 5.65
CA HIS A 825 8.70 -52.30 4.82
C HIS A 825 8.36 -52.10 3.33
N VAL A 826 8.94 -51.22 2.50
CA VAL A 826 9.92 -50.09 2.51
C VAL A 826 9.86 -49.53 1.07
N GLY A 827 10.16 -48.25 0.84
CA GLY A 827 10.45 -47.73 -0.51
C GLY A 827 10.73 -46.23 -0.55
N ASN A 828 12.00 -45.87 -0.43
CA ASN A 828 12.57 -44.54 -0.24
C ASN A 828 13.29 -44.05 -1.52
N CYS A 829 13.27 -42.75 -1.82
CA CYS A 829 14.26 -42.00 -2.64
C CYS A 829 13.82 -40.51 -2.65
N GLY A 830 14.63 -39.49 -2.35
CA GLY A 830 16.00 -39.39 -1.85
C GLY A 830 16.24 -37.91 -1.50
N ARG A 831 16.95 -37.64 -0.40
CA ARG A 831 17.53 -36.34 -0.03
C ARG A 831 18.99 -36.60 0.35
N GLU A 832 19.90 -35.88 -0.28
CA GLU A 832 21.32 -35.90 0.06
C GLU A 832 21.60 -34.90 1.19
N ASN A 833 22.37 -35.36 2.19
CA ASN A 833 22.97 -34.56 3.26
C ASN A 833 24.46 -34.40 2.97
N TYR A 834 24.99 -33.19 3.14
CA TYR A 834 26.42 -32.96 3.34
C TYR A 834 26.72 -32.94 4.85
N HIS A 835 27.64 -33.80 5.29
CA HIS A 835 28.29 -33.73 6.59
C HIS A 835 29.80 -33.55 6.37
N VAL A 836 30.38 -32.56 7.06
CA VAL A 836 31.81 -32.23 7.10
C VAL A 836 32.41 -32.70 8.42
N SER A 837 33.63 -33.25 8.41
CA SER A 837 34.62 -33.34 9.52
C SER A 837 35.96 -33.93 8.96
N PRO A 838 37.14 -33.87 9.64
CA PRO A 838 38.09 -32.74 9.60
C PRO A 838 39.59 -33.13 9.36
N GLY A 839 40.43 -32.14 9.01
CA GLY A 839 41.80 -32.00 9.54
C GLY A 839 43.03 -32.39 8.69
N ARG A 840 44.11 -31.63 8.97
CA ARG A 840 45.54 -31.69 8.51
C ARG A 840 45.84 -31.08 7.14
N GLU A 841 46.92 -30.36 6.86
CA GLU A 841 48.01 -29.62 7.57
C GLU A 841 49.03 -29.32 6.42
N ARG A 842 49.61 -28.11 6.36
CA ARG A 842 50.88 -27.75 5.68
C ARG A 842 50.85 -27.78 4.13
N GLU A 843 51.48 -26.89 3.36
CA GLU A 843 52.71 -26.10 3.56
C GLU A 843 52.81 -24.98 2.47
N SER A 844 53.27 -23.79 2.89
CA SER A 844 54.21 -22.83 2.24
C SER A 844 54.22 -22.41 0.75
N CYS A 845 54.68 -21.15 0.58
CA CYS A 845 55.25 -20.43 -0.58
C CYS A 845 54.27 -19.52 -1.34
N VAL A 846 54.23 -18.18 -1.15
CA VAL A 846 55.25 -17.10 -1.31
C VAL A 846 55.60 -16.81 -2.77
N GLU A 847 55.46 -15.52 -3.13
CA GLU A 847 56.03 -14.78 -4.29
C GLU A 847 55.42 -15.08 -5.68
N THR A 848 55.30 -14.17 -6.66
CA THR A 848 55.38 -12.70 -6.79
C THR A 848 54.86 -12.34 -8.19
N ASN A 849 54.36 -11.11 -8.34
CA ASN A 849 54.44 -10.17 -9.47
C ASN A 849 54.19 -10.53 -10.96
N SER A 850 53.74 -9.44 -11.61
CA SER A 850 53.80 -9.04 -13.04
C SER A 850 52.55 -9.37 -13.85
N GLN A 851 51.65 -8.43 -14.19
CA GLN A 851 51.76 -7.22 -15.02
C GLN A 851 52.29 -7.42 -16.45
N SER A 852 51.47 -6.92 -17.39
CA SER A 852 51.76 -6.55 -18.80
C SER A 852 51.92 -7.70 -19.79
N HIS A 853 51.51 -7.65 -21.06
CA HIS A 853 50.86 -6.63 -21.90
C HIS A 853 50.37 -7.35 -23.18
N GLU A 854 49.29 -6.83 -23.77
CA GLU A 854 49.04 -6.61 -25.22
C GLU A 854 49.13 -7.71 -26.30
N GLY A 855 48.15 -7.60 -27.22
CA GLY A 855 48.09 -8.20 -28.56
C GLY A 855 46.69 -8.76 -28.82
N ARG A 856 45.68 -8.01 -29.32
CA ARG A 856 45.47 -7.61 -30.74
C ARG A 856 45.82 -8.76 -31.70
N ASP A 857 44.96 -9.25 -32.58
CA ASP A 857 43.91 -8.59 -33.34
C ASP A 857 43.07 -9.65 -34.12
N ILE A 858 41.80 -9.29 -34.43
CA ILE A 858 41.03 -9.65 -35.64
C ILE A 858 40.62 -11.14 -35.83
N GLU A 859 39.34 -11.47 -35.58
CA GLU A 859 38.26 -11.62 -36.58
C GLU A 859 36.89 -11.79 -35.91
#